data_AF-A0A929ZFI4-F1
#
_entry.id   AF-A0A929ZFI4-F1
#
_cell.length_a   1.000
_cell.length_b   1.000
_cell.length_c   1.000
_cell.angle_alpha   90.00
_cell.angle_beta   90.00
_cell.angle_gamma   90.00
#
_symmetry.space_group_name_H-M   'P 1'
#
loop_
_entity.id
_entity.type
_entity.pdbx_description
1 polymer ?
#
loop_
_entity_poly.entity_id
_entity_poly.type
_entity_poly.pdbx_seq_one_letter_code
_entity_poly.pdbx_strand_id
1 'polypeptide(L)'
;MTTYDDTIKALGGHYITDGDGTDYGAWTPNTVKTLIISNDGVYVERHGKTKGELTRAAVKPSSTSKSPLRALSHKQFGALETIVAPAKMFEGVNVQAMFSEGVRLGGYYQIPDDIMPPIEDIARSLRLEREAYLSSHPGAKADPRPLIPDAPEGARLALATDFATHGHYTQLRPFAQVVESYQLAPNVYASDQIGGTLEIYLSSLKAPKREQMRDDTTVDAPARIPTPDEDAPGDDLADRLRDFEASPYKTEILGLLEASLKKGEPYTAAMASQCRDLSALDTQPDWWPTLASHKALASKVNSRSRGVILDAASDSRSAALYLASLPKDTRKGLGFEKIPSDITIDKVLDALANEVSKDAMIFYQGQITARAEGVLKEYDRIFKSGYSVLQPAGVLTCDEDGQGRLMALSSDGRAYQRTHNLILLRLWEKVQETLHLTPMPTRNINEIAEILVTGQDRQEKKYPDSTRFYFPYKMLEYAFGRESNDGAQDLYPRHSDASSWDTYREREVKKSLEAMLTTVVRAFLQHKAEGRTHHDPTLMKEVAKALDSICKAMTTCVLVSAYDNSPSNIPVKVKVRVLTPYEGFSENIVERAIVEALGFAGGTTAQNYDPISDGIFWEFRHDMDKVLANASPVWAGKILDAMQRQGRKPNANNMILGIGLDDDVVTTGKEIKEFNDHTSHGIFAGSRSGKGLTTQQILAMHLIAGIAPGLADNKPDMASLLLSINPDAFVVNGSNIACNPEEGTDMFMQYTAAKVAELQARARIPEYLNKKNLAWAPGYTGTLGTIVYLRYMILALGMLAARTISPEIAKQLGGKDGICIVFDEISNTNQQIQTFFQSNMQGHMCYTNYESEWAAWEQSGFDDKKKPKQDVNEGEMWFTSMYFMMRKSFEKLSQLRNAGFNNAEAKRSRVFMIGQDPVNPVTDLSQFFPAGKPLNASTKNIPIPFKEADNFIYSYASIGKTDVLIGHHPGRNYLNQLTPGSYASDKLSSTMRCFAYVPGFSGDNIHKIMNGDEAIARTATYLRPGLLFADGSEDGYCWNNSISYMKSAGVDVEAVRRDVSTDTGELDPALGFEGYLAKAGVTREQAAATLQKLSDAANLTVRKLGYEGTWQEWVSDLRPQWIASVEDIYNVFQGYEYDPQSVTLFRRVYPEAFESEDTNSGFALAGSSGEEWDMDDLAADGEQTPAPAVPATPAKDEHAAAPIPEPPADGPE
;
A
#
# COMPACT_ATOMS: atom_id res chain seq x y z
N MET A 1 5.55 41.38 -35.07
CA MET A 1 4.15 41.32 -34.59
C MET A 1 4.13 42.07 -33.27
N THR A 2 3.26 43.07 -33.09
CA THR A 2 2.93 43.59 -31.76
C THR A 2 2.13 42.55 -31.00
N THR A 3 2.28 42.48 -29.68
CA THR A 3 1.48 41.54 -28.89
C THR A 3 0.02 42.00 -28.81
N TYR A 4 -0.88 41.08 -28.49
CA TYR A 4 -2.29 41.41 -28.22
C TYR A 4 -2.41 42.46 -27.10
N ASP A 5 -1.56 42.37 -26.08
CA ASP A 5 -1.49 43.32 -24.96
C ASP A 5 -1.09 44.75 -25.39
N ASP A 6 -0.16 44.89 -26.34
CA ASP A 6 0.24 46.21 -26.85
C ASP A 6 -0.93 46.89 -27.58
N THR A 7 -1.78 46.10 -28.23
CA THR A 7 -2.97 46.57 -28.94
C THR A 7 -4.05 47.04 -27.97
N ILE A 8 -4.22 46.36 -26.83
CA ILE A 8 -5.17 46.78 -25.77
C ILE A 8 -4.66 48.02 -25.03
N LYS A 9 -3.36 48.13 -24.74
CA LYS A 9 -2.76 49.32 -24.12
C LYS A 9 -2.94 50.58 -24.98
N ALA A 10 -2.86 50.44 -26.31
CA ALA A 10 -3.01 51.56 -27.25
C ALA A 10 -4.44 52.12 -27.36
N LEU A 11 -5.48 51.38 -26.93
CA LEU A 11 -6.89 51.76 -27.10
C LEU A 11 -7.49 52.60 -25.95
N GLY A 12 -6.70 52.98 -24.94
CA GLY A 12 -7.02 54.11 -24.03
C GLY A 12 -8.29 53.99 -23.19
N GLY A 13 -8.32 53.08 -22.20
CA GLY A 13 -9.49 52.83 -21.35
C GLY A 13 -9.21 52.78 -19.85
N HIS A 14 -9.11 53.95 -19.20
CA HIS A 14 -9.30 54.09 -17.75
C HIS A 14 -10.81 54.01 -17.47
N TYR A 15 -11.30 52.87 -16.96
CA TYR A 15 -12.75 52.59 -16.88
C TYR A 15 -13.37 52.86 -15.51
N ILE A 16 -12.59 52.72 -14.44
CA ILE A 16 -13.00 53.00 -13.06
C ILE A 16 -11.88 53.80 -12.39
N THR A 17 -12.21 54.93 -11.77
CA THR A 17 -11.28 55.69 -10.93
C THR A 17 -11.93 56.03 -9.58
N ASP A 18 -11.14 56.37 -8.56
CA ASP A 18 -11.68 57.22 -7.49
C ASP A 18 -11.71 58.70 -7.92
N GLY A 19 -12.37 59.54 -7.12
CA GLY A 19 -12.49 60.98 -7.39
C GLY A 19 -11.17 61.73 -7.37
N ASP A 20 -10.11 61.11 -6.82
CA ASP A 20 -8.76 61.64 -6.69
C ASP A 20 -7.84 61.24 -7.87
N GLY A 21 -8.36 60.49 -8.85
CA GLY A 21 -7.68 60.17 -10.10
C GLY A 21 -6.87 58.86 -10.09
N THR A 22 -7.02 58.01 -9.08
CA THR A 22 -6.40 56.68 -9.07
C THR A 22 -7.11 55.77 -10.07
N ASP A 23 -6.42 55.38 -11.15
CA ASP A 23 -6.94 54.42 -12.12
C ASP A 23 -6.72 52.98 -11.64
N TYR A 24 -7.81 52.19 -11.59
CA TYR A 24 -7.77 50.74 -11.35
C TYR A 24 -7.49 49.95 -12.65
N GLY A 25 -7.17 50.64 -13.74
CA GLY A 25 -7.03 50.11 -15.09
C GLY A 25 -5.62 49.63 -15.48
N ALA A 26 -4.56 50.08 -14.81
CA ALA A 26 -3.17 49.75 -15.15
C ALA A 26 -2.43 49.08 -13.97
N TRP A 27 -2.70 47.78 -13.77
CA TRP A 27 -2.02 46.91 -12.79
C TRP A 27 -1.98 47.47 -11.36
N THR A 28 -3.15 47.79 -10.83
CA THR A 28 -3.35 48.48 -9.54
C THR A 28 -4.48 47.84 -8.75
N PRO A 29 -4.39 47.82 -7.40
CA PRO A 29 -3.34 47.15 -6.63
C PRO A 29 -3.96 46.02 -5.78
N ASN A 30 -3.21 45.42 -4.85
CA ASN A 30 -3.73 44.43 -3.87
C ASN A 30 -4.66 45.06 -2.81
N THR A 31 -5.57 45.96 -3.19
CA THR A 31 -6.34 46.81 -2.27
C THR A 31 -7.84 46.80 -2.49
N VAL A 32 -8.39 46.42 -3.65
CA VAL A 32 -9.85 46.31 -3.83
C VAL A 32 -10.33 44.95 -3.31
N LYS A 33 -11.19 44.97 -2.29
CA LYS A 33 -11.68 43.80 -1.54
C LYS A 33 -13.07 43.37 -2.01
N THR A 34 -13.98 44.33 -2.12
CA THR A 34 -15.38 44.10 -2.56
C THR A 34 -15.75 45.10 -3.65
N LEU A 35 -16.35 44.65 -4.76
CA LEU A 35 -16.88 45.50 -5.83
C LEU A 35 -18.41 45.44 -5.80
N ILE A 36 -19.08 46.60 -5.77
CA ILE A 36 -20.55 46.70 -5.69
C ILE A 36 -21.04 47.57 -6.84
N ILE A 37 -22.05 47.10 -7.55
CA ILE A 37 -22.74 47.82 -8.61
C ILE A 37 -24.21 47.88 -8.21
N SER A 38 -24.78 49.07 -8.19
CA SER A 38 -26.17 49.36 -7.81
C SER A 38 -26.78 50.34 -8.81
N ASN A 39 -28.10 50.56 -8.73
CA ASN A 39 -28.81 51.43 -9.69
C ASN A 39 -28.38 52.92 -9.63
N ASP A 40 -27.68 53.31 -8.56
CA ASP A 40 -27.12 54.64 -8.29
C ASP A 40 -25.62 54.79 -8.62
N GLY A 41 -24.89 53.71 -8.92
CA GLY A 41 -23.49 53.78 -9.33
C GLY A 41 -22.66 52.51 -9.09
N VAL A 42 -21.33 52.68 -9.13
CA VAL A 42 -20.35 51.64 -8.79
C VAL A 42 -19.58 52.10 -7.56
N TYR A 43 -19.32 51.15 -6.65
CA TYR A 43 -18.72 51.39 -5.34
C TYR A 43 -17.70 50.28 -5.03
N VAL A 44 -16.68 50.60 -4.24
CA VAL A 44 -15.63 49.65 -3.84
C VAL A 44 -15.36 49.72 -2.34
N GLU A 45 -15.10 48.55 -1.74
CA GLU A 45 -14.51 48.39 -0.41
C GLU A 45 -13.01 48.08 -0.56
N ARG A 46 -12.17 48.67 0.28
CA ARG A 46 -10.71 48.48 0.22
C ARG A 46 -10.17 47.65 1.40
N HIS A 47 -9.14 46.84 1.16
CA HIS A 47 -8.35 46.21 2.23
C HIS A 47 -7.74 47.30 3.14
N GLY A 48 -7.76 47.06 4.46
CA GLY A 48 -7.32 48.02 5.47
C GLY A 48 -8.33 49.14 5.80
N LYS A 49 -9.50 49.17 5.14
CA LYS A 49 -10.66 49.99 5.55
C LYS A 49 -11.67 49.15 6.33
N THR A 50 -12.49 49.83 7.12
CA THR A 50 -13.51 49.19 7.97
C THR A 50 -14.56 48.52 7.08
N LYS A 51 -14.95 47.28 7.37
CA LYS A 51 -16.00 46.60 6.59
C LYS A 51 -17.30 47.43 6.53
N GLY A 52 -17.84 47.64 5.34
CA GLY A 52 -18.95 48.54 5.05
C GLY A 52 -18.59 50.04 4.90
N GLU A 53 -17.31 50.38 4.78
CA GLU A 53 -16.81 51.71 4.41
C GLU A 53 -16.64 51.81 2.88
N LEU A 54 -17.76 51.94 2.17
CA LEU A 54 -17.81 51.93 0.70
C LEU A 54 -17.41 53.30 0.09
N THR A 55 -16.54 53.27 -0.92
CA THR A 55 -16.12 54.45 -1.69
C THR A 55 -16.80 54.43 -3.06
N ARG A 56 -17.48 55.53 -3.46
CA ARG A 56 -18.06 55.65 -4.82
C ARG A 56 -16.95 55.76 -5.85
N ALA A 57 -17.05 54.98 -6.92
CA ALA A 57 -16.10 54.96 -8.02
C ALA A 57 -16.71 55.62 -9.27
N ALA A 58 -15.91 56.44 -9.96
CA ALA A 58 -16.32 57.10 -11.19
C ALA A 58 -16.17 56.15 -12.37
N VAL A 59 -17.26 55.95 -13.13
CA VAL A 59 -17.29 55.08 -14.32
C VAL A 59 -17.29 55.94 -15.58
N LYS A 60 -16.38 55.67 -16.51
CA LYS A 60 -16.40 56.34 -17.82
C LYS A 60 -17.52 55.75 -18.69
N PRO A 61 -18.45 56.56 -19.25
CA PRO A 61 -19.52 56.04 -20.09
C PRO A 61 -18.92 55.45 -21.39
N SER A 62 -19.06 54.13 -21.58
CA SER A 62 -18.70 53.50 -22.85
C SER A 62 -19.74 53.89 -23.90
N SER A 63 -19.32 54.17 -25.14
CA SER A 63 -20.19 54.60 -26.24
C SER A 63 -21.14 53.50 -26.77
N THR A 64 -21.18 52.34 -26.12
CA THR A 64 -22.11 51.24 -26.41
C THR A 64 -22.80 50.81 -25.12
N SER A 65 -24.08 50.41 -25.24
CA SER A 65 -25.01 50.12 -24.14
C SER A 65 -24.72 48.79 -23.41
N LYS A 66 -23.49 48.58 -22.94
CA LYS A 66 -23.01 47.33 -22.32
C LYS A 66 -22.60 47.52 -20.85
N SER A 67 -22.89 46.50 -20.04
CA SER A 67 -22.63 46.41 -18.59
C SER A 67 -21.22 46.86 -18.18
N PRO A 68 -21.05 47.59 -17.05
CA PRO A 68 -19.73 47.91 -16.48
C PRO A 68 -18.87 46.68 -16.19
N LEU A 69 -19.44 45.54 -15.77
CA LEU A 69 -18.69 44.29 -15.57
C LEU A 69 -18.08 43.78 -16.89
N ARG A 70 -18.76 44.00 -18.02
CA ARG A 70 -18.25 43.58 -19.32
C ARG A 70 -17.03 44.38 -19.76
N ALA A 71 -16.93 45.66 -19.38
CA ALA A 71 -15.73 46.46 -19.57
C ALA A 71 -14.53 45.98 -18.70
N LEU A 72 -14.81 45.26 -17.61
CA LEU A 72 -13.79 44.64 -16.74
C LEU A 72 -13.45 43.19 -17.11
N SER A 73 -14.20 42.56 -18.03
CA SER A 73 -14.13 41.11 -18.31
C SER A 73 -12.79 40.58 -18.86
N HIS A 74 -11.84 41.47 -19.18
CA HIS A 74 -10.50 41.15 -19.64
C HIS A 74 -9.41 41.37 -18.56
N LYS A 75 -9.79 41.55 -17.28
CA LYS A 75 -8.85 41.89 -16.19
C LYS A 75 -9.02 40.99 -14.97
N GLN A 76 -7.90 40.49 -14.44
CA GLN A 76 -7.82 39.85 -13.12
C GLN A 76 -7.52 40.88 -12.02
N PHE A 77 -8.13 40.71 -10.86
CA PHE A 77 -7.86 41.46 -9.64
C PHE A 77 -7.06 40.60 -8.64
N GLY A 78 -6.00 41.18 -8.06
CA GLY A 78 -5.10 40.49 -7.13
C GLY A 78 -5.71 40.13 -5.77
N ALA A 79 -6.64 40.95 -5.28
CA ALA A 79 -7.17 40.85 -3.91
C ALA A 79 -8.71 40.98 -3.80
N LEU A 80 -9.42 40.87 -4.93
CA LEU A 80 -10.88 40.96 -4.99
C LEU A 80 -11.50 39.67 -4.45
N GLU A 81 -12.28 39.78 -3.38
CA GLU A 81 -12.91 38.63 -2.69
C GLU A 81 -14.41 38.51 -3.03
N THR A 82 -15.12 39.63 -3.26
CA THR A 82 -16.57 39.60 -3.54
C THR A 82 -17.01 40.61 -4.61
N ILE A 83 -17.96 40.21 -5.47
CA ILE A 83 -18.69 41.10 -6.39
C ILE A 83 -20.20 41.08 -6.06
N VAL A 84 -20.88 42.23 -6.02
CA VAL A 84 -22.34 42.33 -5.88
C VAL A 84 -22.89 43.18 -7.02
N ALA A 85 -23.81 42.65 -7.84
CA ALA A 85 -24.38 43.41 -8.95
C ALA A 85 -25.78 42.90 -9.39
N PRO A 86 -26.53 43.70 -10.18
CA PRO A 86 -27.77 43.25 -10.79
C PRO A 86 -27.56 42.13 -11.82
N ALA A 87 -28.51 41.21 -11.94
CA ALA A 87 -28.41 40.01 -12.76
C ALA A 87 -28.05 40.30 -14.24
N LYS A 88 -28.70 41.29 -14.89
CA LYS A 88 -28.38 41.71 -16.27
C LYS A 88 -26.93 42.15 -16.47
N MET A 89 -26.22 42.54 -15.41
CA MET A 89 -24.83 43.00 -15.53
C MET A 89 -23.84 41.86 -15.77
N PHE A 90 -24.21 40.61 -15.45
CA PHE A 90 -23.36 39.42 -15.64
C PHE A 90 -23.50 38.77 -17.02
N GLU A 91 -24.47 39.19 -17.84
CA GLU A 91 -24.76 38.55 -19.12
C GLU A 91 -23.59 38.69 -20.12
N GLY A 92 -23.03 37.54 -20.53
CA GLY A 92 -21.87 37.48 -21.43
C GLY A 92 -20.55 37.96 -20.80
N VAL A 93 -20.41 37.84 -19.48
CA VAL A 93 -19.21 38.17 -18.71
C VAL A 93 -18.58 36.90 -18.13
N ASN A 94 -17.30 36.63 -18.42
CA ASN A 94 -16.56 35.57 -17.73
C ASN A 94 -16.11 36.07 -16.34
N VAL A 95 -16.96 35.85 -15.33
CA VAL A 95 -16.73 36.32 -13.96
C VAL A 95 -15.55 35.62 -13.29
N GLN A 96 -15.27 34.36 -13.64
CA GLN A 96 -14.13 33.59 -13.10
C GLN A 96 -12.79 34.25 -13.46
N ALA A 97 -12.68 34.82 -14.66
CA ALA A 97 -11.48 35.52 -15.11
C ALA A 97 -11.18 36.82 -14.34
N MET A 98 -12.06 37.28 -13.45
CA MET A 98 -11.82 38.47 -12.61
C MET A 98 -11.06 38.16 -11.32
N PHE A 99 -11.03 36.90 -10.85
CA PHE A 99 -10.40 36.51 -9.59
C PHE A 99 -9.02 35.88 -9.84
N SER A 100 -7.93 36.53 -9.42
CA SER A 100 -6.58 35.98 -9.59
C SER A 100 -6.37 34.69 -8.79
N GLU A 101 -5.44 33.82 -9.20
CA GLU A 101 -5.15 32.53 -8.52
C GLU A 101 -4.85 32.68 -7.02
N GLY A 102 -4.27 33.79 -6.58
CA GLY A 102 -4.00 34.07 -5.16
C GLY A 102 -5.22 34.44 -4.29
N VAL A 103 -6.41 34.66 -4.86
CA VAL A 103 -7.61 35.00 -4.08
C VAL A 103 -8.09 33.78 -3.29
N ARG A 104 -8.05 33.88 -1.96
CA ARG A 104 -8.41 32.77 -1.06
C ARG A 104 -9.92 32.52 -1.03
N LEU A 105 -10.74 33.56 -0.97
CA LEU A 105 -12.21 33.45 -0.95
C LEU A 105 -12.77 34.36 -2.04
N GLY A 106 -13.42 33.75 -3.05
CA GLY A 106 -13.90 34.45 -4.24
C GLY A 106 -15.35 34.05 -4.56
N GLY A 107 -16.25 35.01 -4.69
CA GLY A 107 -17.62 34.76 -5.13
C GLY A 107 -18.38 36.01 -5.54
N TYR A 108 -19.59 35.83 -6.04
CA TYR A 108 -20.44 36.95 -6.45
C TYR A 108 -21.92 36.74 -6.12
N TYR A 109 -22.61 37.85 -5.88
CA TYR A 109 -24.06 37.91 -5.68
C TYR A 109 -24.72 38.48 -6.92
N GLN A 110 -25.59 37.69 -7.55
CA GLN A 110 -26.50 38.13 -8.62
C GLN A 110 -27.85 38.48 -7.98
N ILE A 111 -28.20 39.77 -7.96
CA ILE A 111 -29.47 40.26 -7.44
C ILE A 111 -30.39 40.59 -8.63
N PRO A 112 -31.66 40.16 -8.66
CA PRO A 112 -32.58 40.55 -9.73
C PRO A 112 -32.71 42.07 -9.85
N ASP A 113 -32.82 42.53 -11.09
CA ASP A 113 -32.66 43.94 -11.46
C ASP A 113 -33.69 44.91 -10.87
N ASP A 114 -34.87 44.39 -10.55
CA ASP A 114 -36.01 45.08 -9.97
C ASP A 114 -35.95 45.20 -8.43
N ILE A 115 -35.11 44.39 -7.76
CA ILE A 115 -34.97 44.37 -6.29
C ILE A 115 -33.58 44.76 -5.79
N MET A 116 -32.70 45.27 -6.66
CA MET A 116 -31.38 45.78 -6.26
C MET A 116 -31.53 46.94 -5.26
N PRO A 117 -31.01 46.82 -4.02
CA PRO A 117 -31.25 47.80 -2.95
C PRO A 117 -30.35 49.04 -3.08
N PRO A 118 -30.70 50.15 -2.39
CA PRO A 118 -29.84 51.33 -2.28
C PRO A 118 -28.49 51.03 -1.62
N ILE A 119 -27.45 51.77 -1.99
CA ILE A 119 -26.09 51.51 -1.50
C ILE A 119 -25.96 51.68 0.02
N GLU A 120 -26.76 52.54 0.64
CA GLU A 120 -26.76 52.78 2.08
C GLU A 120 -27.17 51.55 2.90
N ASP A 121 -28.10 50.72 2.38
CA ASP A 121 -28.60 49.53 3.07
C ASP A 121 -27.64 48.34 2.92
N ILE A 122 -26.94 48.26 1.78
CA ILE A 122 -25.81 47.33 1.57
C ILE A 122 -24.66 47.67 2.54
N ALA A 123 -24.27 48.97 2.60
CA ALA A 123 -23.23 49.44 3.50
C ALA A 123 -23.58 49.22 4.98
N ARG A 124 -24.84 49.42 5.38
CA ARG A 124 -25.33 49.17 6.75
C ARG A 124 -25.23 47.70 7.11
N SER A 125 -25.64 46.81 6.21
CA SER A 125 -25.65 45.37 6.47
C SER A 125 -24.24 44.78 6.62
N LEU A 126 -23.27 45.26 5.82
CA LEU A 126 -21.86 44.89 5.96
C LEU A 126 -21.24 45.33 7.31
N ARG A 127 -21.76 46.39 7.94
CA ARG A 127 -21.33 46.86 9.28
C ARG A 127 -21.93 46.04 10.42
N LEU A 128 -23.24 45.80 10.39
CA LEU A 128 -23.93 44.97 11.40
C LEU A 128 -23.30 43.56 11.48
N GLU A 129 -22.98 43.01 10.31
CA GLU A 129 -22.27 41.74 10.15
C GLU A 129 -20.86 41.75 10.78
N ARG A 130 -20.11 42.84 10.63
CA ARG A 130 -18.81 43.04 11.30
C ARG A 130 -18.97 43.08 12.82
N GLU A 131 -19.97 43.78 13.31
CA GLU A 131 -20.25 43.93 14.74
C GLU A 131 -20.62 42.58 15.38
N ALA A 132 -21.45 41.76 14.72
CA ALA A 132 -21.79 40.41 15.16
C ALA A 132 -20.59 39.43 15.17
N TYR A 133 -19.68 39.54 14.19
CA TYR A 133 -18.45 38.75 14.17
C TYR A 133 -17.49 39.13 15.32
N LEU A 134 -17.33 40.44 15.58
CA LEU A 134 -16.44 40.92 16.64
C LEU A 134 -17.00 40.63 18.04
N SER A 135 -18.32 40.65 18.23
CA SER A 135 -18.95 40.30 19.52
C SER A 135 -18.80 38.83 19.88
N SER A 136 -18.76 37.94 18.88
CA SER A 136 -18.54 36.50 19.05
C SER A 136 -17.05 36.11 19.20
N HIS A 137 -16.11 37.01 18.85
CA HIS A 137 -14.66 36.74 18.88
C HIS A 137 -13.85 37.87 19.54
N PRO A 138 -13.91 38.03 20.89
CA PRO A 138 -13.42 39.22 21.60
C PRO A 138 -11.91 39.49 21.50
N GLY A 139 -11.10 38.55 21.00
CA GLY A 139 -9.66 38.67 20.84
C GLY A 139 -9.17 38.97 19.41
N ALA A 140 -10.07 39.10 18.43
CA ALA A 140 -9.70 39.25 17.02
C ALA A 140 -9.08 40.65 16.73
N LYS A 141 -7.80 40.68 16.35
CA LYS A 141 -7.06 41.92 16.01
C LYS A 141 -7.18 42.38 14.55
N ALA A 142 -7.92 41.66 13.71
CA ALA A 142 -8.04 41.92 12.29
C ALA A 142 -9.52 42.08 11.88
N ASP A 143 -9.78 42.94 10.90
CA ASP A 143 -11.13 43.17 10.38
C ASP A 143 -11.65 41.91 9.66
N PRO A 144 -12.90 41.47 9.90
CA PRO A 144 -13.43 40.27 9.25
C PRO A 144 -13.40 40.39 7.71
N ARG A 145 -13.12 39.26 7.07
CA ARG A 145 -13.17 39.12 5.61
C ARG A 145 -14.64 39.31 5.11
N PRO A 146 -14.87 39.60 3.82
CA PRO A 146 -16.22 39.80 3.32
C PRO A 146 -16.94 38.45 3.34
N LEU A 147 -18.22 38.46 3.64
CA LEU A 147 -18.84 37.28 4.27
C LEU A 147 -19.33 36.23 3.29
N ILE A 148 -19.12 34.97 3.68
CA ILE A 148 -19.63 33.75 3.06
C ILE A 148 -19.87 32.72 4.18
N PRO A 149 -20.62 31.64 3.91
CA PRO A 149 -21.96 31.37 4.45
C PRO A 149 -22.00 30.91 5.93
N ASP A 150 -20.86 30.78 6.60
CA ASP A 150 -20.67 30.10 7.89
C ASP A 150 -20.63 31.06 9.09
N ALA A 151 -21.20 32.26 8.93
CA ALA A 151 -21.41 33.16 10.04
C ALA A 151 -22.38 32.53 11.07
N PRO A 152 -22.14 32.69 12.39
CA PRO A 152 -23.05 32.21 13.43
C PRO A 152 -24.50 32.65 13.19
N GLU A 153 -25.45 31.88 13.74
CA GLU A 153 -26.88 32.18 13.57
C GLU A 153 -27.20 33.59 14.09
N GLY A 154 -27.70 34.47 13.21
CA GLY A 154 -27.88 35.91 13.46
C GLY A 154 -26.77 36.85 12.96
N ALA A 155 -25.64 36.33 12.46
CA ALA A 155 -24.48 37.12 11.99
C ALA A 155 -24.28 37.10 10.46
N ARG A 156 -25.06 36.34 9.69
CA ARG A 156 -25.12 36.48 8.23
C ARG A 156 -25.68 37.86 7.88
N LEU A 157 -25.15 38.54 6.85
CA LEU A 157 -25.75 39.72 6.20
C LEU A 157 -27.29 39.68 6.33
N ALA A 158 -27.91 40.67 6.97
CA ALA A 158 -29.37 40.77 6.99
C ALA A 158 -29.94 40.76 5.56
N LEU A 159 -29.19 41.36 4.63
CA LEU A 159 -29.36 41.27 3.19
C LEU A 159 -29.45 39.82 2.65
N ALA A 160 -28.63 38.89 3.14
CA ALA A 160 -28.57 37.52 2.64
C ALA A 160 -29.81 36.70 3.04
N THR A 161 -30.47 37.01 4.15
CA THR A 161 -31.71 36.35 4.55
C THR A 161 -32.88 36.78 3.67
N ASP A 162 -33.00 38.07 3.33
CA ASP A 162 -34.02 38.58 2.40
C ASP A 162 -33.71 38.23 0.93
N PHE A 163 -32.43 38.21 0.54
CA PHE A 163 -32.01 37.83 -0.81
C PHE A 163 -31.89 36.32 -1.04
N ALA A 164 -31.78 35.46 -0.03
CA ALA A 164 -31.82 34.00 -0.24
C ALA A 164 -33.12 33.54 -0.95
N THR A 165 -34.20 34.32 -0.82
CA THR A 165 -35.47 34.10 -1.54
C THR A 165 -35.49 34.54 -3.01
N HIS A 166 -34.55 35.35 -3.49
CA HIS A 166 -34.63 35.94 -4.85
C HIS A 166 -33.29 36.16 -5.60
N GLY A 167 -32.16 36.29 -4.90
CA GLY A 167 -30.83 36.49 -5.49
C GLY A 167 -29.94 35.26 -5.38
N HIS A 168 -29.17 34.99 -6.44
CA HIS A 168 -28.25 33.87 -6.47
C HIS A 168 -26.84 34.28 -6.06
N TYR A 169 -26.42 33.86 -4.87
CA TYR A 169 -25.00 33.81 -4.54
C TYR A 169 -24.34 32.65 -5.27
N THR A 170 -23.27 32.92 -6.01
CA THR A 170 -22.40 31.89 -6.59
C THR A 170 -21.01 32.03 -5.99
N GLN A 171 -20.62 31.04 -5.20
CA GLN A 171 -19.24 30.90 -4.75
C GLN A 171 -18.41 30.38 -5.92
N LEU A 172 -17.39 31.14 -6.32
CA LEU A 172 -16.45 30.71 -7.37
C LEU A 172 -15.27 29.91 -6.80
N ARG A 173 -14.95 30.11 -5.52
CA ARG A 173 -13.94 29.36 -4.77
C ARG A 173 -14.50 28.97 -3.39
N PRO A 174 -14.90 27.70 -3.20
CA PRO A 174 -15.42 27.18 -1.93
C PRO A 174 -14.55 27.50 -0.71
N PHE A 175 -15.16 27.62 0.46
CA PHE A 175 -14.42 27.69 1.73
C PHE A 175 -13.63 26.39 1.95
N ALA A 176 -14.21 25.25 1.56
CA ALA A 176 -13.54 23.95 1.45
C ALA A 176 -12.28 24.01 0.56
N GLN A 177 -12.32 24.74 -0.57
CA GLN A 177 -11.14 24.94 -1.42
C GLN A 177 -10.03 25.79 -0.78
N VAL A 178 -10.18 26.36 0.42
CA VAL A 178 -9.04 26.96 1.16
C VAL A 178 -8.34 25.94 2.07
N VAL A 179 -9.04 24.87 2.46
CA VAL A 179 -8.44 23.69 3.09
C VAL A 179 -7.87 22.77 1.99
N GLU A 180 -8.58 22.59 0.89
CA GLU A 180 -8.21 21.69 -0.21
C GLU A 180 -7.26 22.32 -1.26
N SER A 181 -7.16 23.65 -1.43
CA SER A 181 -6.12 24.24 -2.31
C SER A 181 -4.71 24.27 -1.69
N TYR A 182 -4.58 23.81 -0.44
CA TYR A 182 -3.30 23.36 0.11
C TYR A 182 -3.18 21.83 0.17
N GLN A 183 -4.25 21.07 -0.09
CA GLN A 183 -4.27 19.61 -0.06
C GLN A 183 -5.33 19.00 -0.99
N LEU A 184 -4.95 18.72 -2.25
CA LEU A 184 -5.41 17.66 -3.16
C LEU A 184 -5.03 18.09 -4.59
N ALA A 185 -4.49 17.23 -5.45
CA ALA A 185 -4.94 15.87 -5.72
C ALA A 185 -3.80 14.97 -6.28
N PRO A 186 -4.03 13.65 -6.47
CA PRO A 186 -5.09 12.79 -5.91
C PRO A 186 -4.56 11.49 -5.26
N ASN A 187 -5.33 10.96 -4.31
CA ASN A 187 -5.44 9.50 -4.15
C ASN A 187 -6.71 9.03 -4.87
N VAL A 188 -6.70 7.79 -5.35
CA VAL A 188 -7.84 7.16 -6.03
C VAL A 188 -8.00 5.74 -5.49
N TYR A 189 -8.87 5.56 -4.50
CA TYR A 189 -9.62 4.33 -4.26
C TYR A 189 -10.89 4.66 -3.47
N ALA A 190 -12.04 4.32 -4.06
CA ALA A 190 -13.36 4.21 -3.42
C ALA A 190 -14.25 3.52 -4.46
N SER A 191 -14.53 2.22 -4.29
CA SER A 191 -15.36 1.45 -5.21
C SER A 191 -16.40 0.64 -4.44
N ASP A 192 -17.65 0.76 -4.90
CA ASP A 192 -18.79 -0.09 -4.58
C ASP A 192 -19.37 -0.01 -3.16
N GLN A 193 -20.05 1.11 -2.85
CA GLN A 193 -21.39 1.06 -2.22
C GLN A 193 -22.34 2.14 -2.79
N ILE A 194 -23.16 1.76 -3.78
CA ILE A 194 -24.46 2.44 -4.04
C ILE A 194 -25.57 1.46 -3.67
N GLY A 195 -25.69 1.20 -2.37
CA GLY A 195 -26.77 0.44 -1.75
C GLY A 195 -27.94 1.34 -1.36
N GLY A 196 -28.75 1.78 -2.33
CA GLY A 196 -30.14 2.19 -2.10
C GLY A 196 -30.42 3.29 -1.07
N THR A 197 -30.02 4.56 -1.31
CA THR A 197 -30.69 5.71 -0.65
C THR A 197 -30.75 7.01 -1.48
N LEU A 198 -30.53 6.97 -2.81
CA LEU A 198 -30.60 8.18 -3.66
C LEU A 198 -31.86 8.27 -4.54
N GLU A 199 -32.54 7.16 -4.83
CA GLU A 199 -33.75 7.17 -5.69
C GLU A 199 -34.95 7.92 -5.07
N ILE A 200 -35.02 7.99 -3.74
CA ILE A 200 -36.16 8.62 -3.06
C ILE A 200 -36.08 10.16 -3.16
N TYR A 201 -34.88 10.75 -3.07
CA TYR A 201 -34.74 12.21 -3.04
C TYR A 201 -34.89 12.89 -4.42
N LEU A 202 -34.63 12.16 -5.51
CA LEU A 202 -34.83 12.65 -6.88
C LEU A 202 -36.28 12.46 -7.39
N SER A 203 -37.13 11.75 -6.64
CA SER A 203 -38.52 11.47 -7.03
C SER A 203 -39.50 12.64 -6.81
N SER A 204 -39.12 13.63 -6.00
CA SER A 204 -40.00 14.71 -5.50
C SER A 204 -40.00 15.99 -6.36
N LEU A 205 -39.02 16.19 -7.24
CA LEU A 205 -38.93 17.36 -8.11
C LEU A 205 -39.60 17.11 -9.47
N LYS A 206 -40.94 17.11 -9.50
CA LYS A 206 -41.75 17.01 -10.73
C LYS A 206 -42.58 18.26 -11.02
N ALA A 207 -42.16 19.01 -12.05
CA ALA A 207 -43.02 19.87 -12.87
C ALA A 207 -42.32 20.16 -14.22
N PRO A 208 -43.06 20.43 -15.31
CA PRO A 208 -43.93 19.48 -15.99
C PRO A 208 -43.36 19.05 -17.37
N LYS A 209 -43.96 17.99 -17.93
CA LYS A 209 -43.58 17.32 -19.20
C LYS A 209 -43.09 18.27 -20.32
N ARG A 210 -41.84 18.09 -20.76
CA ARG A 210 -41.50 18.09 -22.20
C ARG A 210 -41.54 16.64 -22.68
N GLU A 211 -42.12 16.42 -23.85
CA GLU A 211 -42.34 15.06 -24.38
C GLU A 211 -41.06 14.49 -25.00
N GLN A 212 -40.61 13.37 -24.42
CA GLN A 212 -39.90 12.26 -25.05
C GLN A 212 -38.77 12.60 -26.06
N MET A 213 -37.55 12.77 -25.55
CA MET A 213 -36.41 12.07 -26.15
C MET A 213 -36.14 10.82 -25.31
N ARG A 214 -35.97 9.67 -25.96
CA ARG A 214 -35.75 8.37 -25.30
C ARG A 214 -34.29 8.19 -24.93
N ASP A 215 -34.08 7.48 -23.82
CA ASP A 215 -32.80 7.05 -23.27
C ASP A 215 -32.48 5.65 -23.83
N ASP A 216 -31.34 5.50 -24.51
CA ASP A 216 -30.89 4.25 -25.16
C ASP A 216 -29.56 3.78 -24.53
N THR A 217 -29.65 3.21 -23.33
CA THR A 217 -28.50 2.68 -22.57
C THR A 217 -28.61 1.17 -22.26
N THR A 218 -28.97 0.36 -23.26
CA THR A 218 -28.84 -1.12 -23.23
C THR A 218 -28.33 -1.70 -24.56
N VAL A 219 -27.01 -1.73 -24.75
CA VAL A 219 -26.39 -2.21 -25.99
C VAL A 219 -26.07 -3.70 -25.93
N ASP A 220 -27.11 -4.54 -25.84
CA ASP A 220 -26.98 -6.01 -26.05
C ASP A 220 -28.09 -6.60 -26.96
N ALA A 221 -28.90 -5.72 -27.56
CA ALA A 221 -29.50 -5.97 -28.86
C ALA A 221 -28.93 -4.91 -29.83
N PRO A 222 -28.73 -5.22 -31.12
CA PRO A 222 -28.60 -4.15 -32.09
C PRO A 222 -29.86 -3.29 -31.97
N ALA A 223 -29.69 -1.98 -31.74
CA ALA A 223 -30.80 -1.04 -31.70
C ALA A 223 -31.70 -1.34 -32.90
N ARG A 224 -32.98 -1.61 -32.63
CA ARG A 224 -33.95 -1.97 -33.67
C ARG A 224 -33.88 -0.88 -34.73
N ILE A 225 -33.26 -1.19 -35.88
CA ILE A 225 -33.36 -0.35 -37.07
C ILE A 225 -34.86 -0.13 -37.24
N PRO A 226 -35.37 1.11 -37.12
CA PRO A 226 -36.79 1.32 -36.98
C PRO A 226 -37.52 0.65 -38.14
N THR A 227 -38.35 -0.36 -37.82
CA THR A 227 -39.33 -0.86 -38.78
C THR A 227 -40.19 0.33 -39.15
N PRO A 228 -40.15 0.85 -40.40
CA PRO A 228 -40.85 2.07 -40.73
C PRO A 228 -42.34 1.86 -40.49
N ASP A 229 -43.04 2.86 -39.93
CA ASP A 229 -44.41 2.71 -39.42
C ASP A 229 -45.35 1.99 -40.41
N GLU A 230 -46.22 1.12 -39.90
CA GLU A 230 -47.19 0.41 -40.72
C GLU A 230 -48.31 1.33 -41.25
N ASP A 231 -48.48 2.52 -40.65
CA ASP A 231 -49.62 3.42 -40.85
C ASP A 231 -49.32 4.72 -41.63
N ALA A 232 -48.22 4.81 -42.38
CA ALA A 232 -47.92 5.98 -43.23
C ALA A 232 -48.63 5.87 -44.61
N PRO A 233 -49.66 6.69 -44.92
CA PRO A 233 -50.39 6.59 -46.18
C PRO A 233 -49.67 7.38 -47.28
N GLY A 234 -48.77 6.74 -48.03
CA GLY A 234 -48.08 7.38 -49.16
C GLY A 234 -46.81 6.70 -49.67
N ASP A 235 -46.62 5.39 -49.46
CA ASP A 235 -45.41 4.66 -49.91
C ASP A 235 -45.53 4.22 -51.39
N ASP A 236 -45.55 5.19 -52.31
CA ASP A 236 -45.56 4.92 -53.75
C ASP A 236 -44.20 4.35 -54.19
N LEU A 237 -44.26 3.18 -54.83
CA LEU A 237 -43.09 2.50 -55.40
C LEU A 237 -42.41 3.35 -56.48
N ALA A 238 -43.17 4.20 -57.19
CA ALA A 238 -42.63 5.12 -58.18
C ALA A 238 -41.80 6.26 -57.55
N ASP A 239 -42.17 6.74 -56.36
CA ASP A 239 -41.42 7.80 -55.65
C ASP A 239 -40.08 7.27 -55.12
N ARG A 240 -40.08 6.11 -54.46
CA ARG A 240 -38.80 5.50 -54.03
C ARG A 240 -37.90 5.11 -55.19
N LEU A 241 -38.47 4.74 -56.34
CA LEU A 241 -37.66 4.52 -57.54
C LEU A 241 -37.06 5.83 -58.05
N ARG A 242 -37.81 6.95 -58.04
CA ARG A 242 -37.27 8.28 -58.37
C ARG A 242 -36.15 8.70 -57.40
N ASP A 243 -36.30 8.47 -56.11
CA ASP A 243 -35.28 8.77 -55.11
C ASP A 243 -34.00 7.95 -55.31
N PHE A 244 -34.14 6.66 -55.67
CA PHE A 244 -33.00 5.81 -56.01
C PHE A 244 -32.33 6.22 -57.34
N GLU A 245 -33.11 6.56 -58.36
CA GLU A 245 -32.61 7.07 -59.64
C GLU A 245 -31.87 8.40 -59.51
N ALA A 246 -32.27 9.25 -58.55
CA ALA A 246 -31.64 10.53 -58.23
C ALA A 246 -30.52 10.45 -57.17
N SER A 247 -30.27 9.28 -56.60
CA SER A 247 -29.30 9.10 -55.51
C SER A 247 -27.85 9.25 -56.00
N PRO A 248 -26.99 9.97 -55.24
CA PRO A 248 -25.56 10.01 -55.53
C PRO A 248 -24.88 8.65 -55.31
N TYR A 249 -25.49 7.72 -54.57
CA TYR A 249 -24.93 6.41 -54.21
C TYR A 249 -25.46 5.26 -55.08
N LYS A 250 -26.18 5.59 -56.17
CA LYS A 250 -26.81 4.61 -57.07
C LYS A 250 -25.80 3.62 -57.66
N THR A 251 -24.61 4.09 -58.03
CA THR A 251 -23.58 3.29 -58.71
C THR A 251 -22.97 2.26 -57.77
N GLU A 252 -22.69 2.70 -56.54
CA GLU A 252 -22.09 1.95 -55.43
C GLU A 252 -23.06 0.86 -54.96
N ILE A 253 -24.35 1.19 -54.79
CA ILE A 253 -25.41 0.23 -54.44
C ILE A 253 -25.58 -0.85 -55.53
N LEU A 254 -25.54 -0.47 -56.81
CA LEU A 254 -25.59 -1.43 -57.93
C LEU A 254 -24.32 -2.30 -57.99
N GLY A 255 -23.15 -1.73 -57.74
CA GLY A 255 -21.89 -2.48 -57.64
C GLY A 255 -21.91 -3.51 -56.51
N LEU A 256 -22.41 -3.13 -55.33
CA LEU A 256 -22.55 -4.03 -54.18
C LEU A 256 -23.46 -5.22 -54.49
N LEU A 257 -24.54 -4.98 -55.22
CA LEU A 257 -25.44 -6.00 -55.74
C LEU A 257 -24.75 -6.94 -56.73
N GLU A 258 -24.01 -6.42 -57.72
CA GLU A 258 -23.28 -7.25 -58.69
C GLU A 258 -22.23 -8.14 -57.99
N ALA A 259 -21.50 -7.59 -57.02
CA ALA A 259 -20.56 -8.35 -56.19
C ALA A 259 -21.26 -9.45 -55.37
N SER A 260 -22.41 -9.15 -54.78
CA SER A 260 -23.22 -10.09 -53.99
C SER A 260 -23.81 -11.22 -54.84
N LEU A 261 -24.20 -10.93 -56.08
CA LEU A 261 -24.66 -11.92 -57.05
C LEU A 261 -23.52 -12.82 -57.53
N LYS A 262 -22.36 -12.24 -57.84
CA LYS A 262 -21.15 -12.96 -58.27
C LYS A 262 -20.58 -13.89 -57.19
N LYS A 263 -20.80 -13.57 -55.91
CA LYS A 263 -20.42 -14.40 -54.75
C LYS A 263 -21.39 -15.55 -54.45
N GLY A 264 -22.66 -15.44 -54.81
CA GLY A 264 -23.67 -16.46 -54.52
C GLY A 264 -24.17 -16.46 -53.07
N GLU A 265 -24.66 -17.61 -52.59
CA GLU A 265 -25.22 -17.73 -51.24
C GLU A 265 -24.15 -17.67 -50.14
N PRO A 266 -24.39 -17.00 -48.99
CA PRO A 266 -25.63 -16.33 -48.60
C PRO A 266 -25.69 -14.84 -48.99
N TYR A 267 -24.67 -14.31 -49.67
CA TYR A 267 -24.57 -12.90 -50.07
C TYR A 267 -25.73 -12.47 -50.99
N THR A 268 -26.09 -13.32 -51.94
CA THR A 268 -27.26 -13.13 -52.81
C THR A 268 -28.58 -13.04 -52.02
N ALA A 269 -28.73 -13.82 -50.93
CA ALA A 269 -29.92 -13.77 -50.09
C ALA A 269 -29.98 -12.52 -49.20
N ALA A 270 -28.83 -12.09 -48.67
CA ALA A 270 -28.74 -10.82 -47.92
C ALA A 270 -29.14 -9.64 -48.80
N MET A 271 -28.62 -9.55 -50.03
CA MET A 271 -29.01 -8.52 -51.00
C MET A 271 -30.50 -8.62 -51.39
N ALA A 272 -30.97 -9.82 -51.74
CA ALA A 272 -32.38 -10.04 -52.11
C ALA A 272 -33.39 -9.71 -50.98
N SER A 273 -32.95 -9.70 -49.72
CA SER A 273 -33.78 -9.27 -48.58
C SER A 273 -34.03 -7.75 -48.55
N GLN A 274 -33.13 -6.96 -49.14
CA GLN A 274 -33.18 -5.49 -49.15
C GLN A 274 -33.81 -4.94 -50.43
N CYS A 275 -33.75 -5.68 -51.54
CA CYS A 275 -34.48 -5.36 -52.78
C CYS A 275 -36.00 -5.60 -52.65
N ARG A 276 -36.80 -4.81 -53.36
CA ARG A 276 -38.25 -4.98 -53.55
C ARG A 276 -38.55 -5.33 -55.01
N ASP A 277 -39.64 -6.05 -55.24
CA ASP A 277 -40.01 -6.48 -56.60
C ASP A 277 -40.61 -5.30 -57.40
N LEU A 278 -39.95 -4.93 -58.50
CA LEU A 278 -40.41 -3.90 -59.43
C LEU A 278 -41.23 -4.46 -60.61
N SER A 279 -41.58 -5.75 -60.59
CA SER A 279 -42.37 -6.41 -61.65
C SER A 279 -43.73 -5.76 -61.92
N ALA A 280 -44.29 -5.04 -60.93
CA ALA A 280 -45.60 -4.41 -60.98
C ALA A 280 -45.61 -2.96 -61.52
N LEU A 281 -44.47 -2.40 -61.94
CA LEU A 281 -44.40 -1.06 -62.54
C LEU A 281 -44.62 -1.10 -64.06
N ASP A 282 -45.39 -0.14 -64.61
CA ASP A 282 -45.69 -0.02 -66.05
C ASP A 282 -44.43 0.16 -66.91
N THR A 283 -43.38 0.77 -66.34
CA THR A 283 -42.04 0.89 -66.95
C THR A 283 -40.98 0.56 -65.91
N GLN A 284 -40.19 -0.48 -66.18
CA GLN A 284 -39.04 -0.87 -65.36
C GLN A 284 -37.79 -0.05 -65.76
N PRO A 285 -36.90 0.29 -64.81
CA PRO A 285 -35.67 1.02 -65.11
C PRO A 285 -34.65 0.11 -65.81
N ASP A 286 -33.77 0.68 -66.64
CA ASP A 286 -32.89 -0.06 -67.56
C ASP A 286 -31.96 -1.10 -66.87
N TRP A 287 -31.65 -0.90 -65.59
CA TRP A 287 -30.82 -1.81 -64.79
C TRP A 287 -31.60 -3.00 -64.21
N TRP A 288 -32.93 -2.92 -64.07
CA TRP A 288 -33.76 -3.95 -63.43
C TRP A 288 -33.87 -5.27 -64.21
N PRO A 289 -34.00 -5.30 -65.55
CA PRO A 289 -33.97 -6.54 -66.33
C PRO A 289 -32.70 -7.37 -66.08
N THR A 290 -31.57 -6.71 -65.83
CA THR A 290 -30.29 -7.35 -65.49
C THR A 290 -30.39 -8.12 -64.17
N LEU A 291 -31.00 -7.54 -63.11
CA LEU A 291 -31.29 -8.25 -61.86
C LEU A 291 -32.31 -9.38 -62.06
N ALA A 292 -33.43 -9.07 -62.70
CA ALA A 292 -34.57 -9.99 -62.81
C ALA A 292 -34.21 -11.27 -63.60
N SER A 293 -33.23 -11.19 -64.51
CA SER A 293 -32.68 -12.35 -65.22
C SER A 293 -31.97 -13.36 -64.30
N HIS A 294 -31.50 -12.93 -63.12
CA HIS A 294 -30.76 -13.76 -62.19
C HIS A 294 -31.72 -14.61 -61.35
N LYS A 295 -31.95 -15.88 -61.76
CA LYS A 295 -32.88 -16.83 -61.11
C LYS A 295 -32.78 -16.91 -59.57
N ALA A 296 -31.58 -16.73 -59.03
CA ALA A 296 -31.34 -16.74 -57.57
C ALA A 296 -31.93 -15.54 -56.83
N LEU A 297 -32.01 -14.37 -57.49
CA LEU A 297 -32.62 -13.17 -56.93
C LEU A 297 -34.14 -13.22 -57.12
N ALA A 298 -34.61 -13.46 -58.34
CA ALA A 298 -36.04 -13.44 -58.72
C ALA A 298 -36.92 -14.45 -57.95
N SER A 299 -36.33 -15.50 -57.37
CA SER A 299 -37.04 -16.48 -56.51
C SER A 299 -37.03 -16.12 -55.01
N LYS A 300 -36.35 -15.04 -54.62
CA LYS A 300 -36.10 -14.65 -53.22
C LYS A 300 -36.46 -13.21 -52.87
N VAL A 301 -36.72 -12.33 -53.86
CA VAL A 301 -37.19 -10.97 -53.60
C VAL A 301 -38.48 -11.01 -52.79
N ASN A 302 -38.49 -10.34 -51.63
CA ASN A 302 -39.63 -10.36 -50.73
C ASN A 302 -40.61 -9.25 -51.11
N SER A 303 -41.87 -9.60 -51.42
CA SER A 303 -42.95 -8.63 -51.67
C SER A 303 -43.28 -7.73 -50.48
N ARG A 304 -42.78 -8.06 -49.27
CA ARG A 304 -42.86 -7.23 -48.06
C ARG A 304 -41.61 -6.38 -47.80
N SER A 305 -40.56 -6.46 -48.62
CA SER A 305 -39.43 -5.51 -48.50
C SER A 305 -39.89 -4.10 -48.87
N ARG A 306 -39.34 -3.08 -48.19
CA ARG A 306 -39.68 -1.67 -48.40
C ARG A 306 -38.58 -0.90 -49.17
N GLY A 307 -37.34 -1.39 -49.21
CA GLY A 307 -36.24 -0.75 -49.95
C GLY A 307 -36.31 -1.05 -51.45
N VAL A 308 -36.01 -0.07 -52.32
CA VAL A 308 -35.86 -0.35 -53.76
C VAL A 308 -34.60 -1.19 -53.99
N ILE A 309 -33.46 -0.81 -53.37
CA ILE A 309 -32.32 -1.71 -53.15
C ILE A 309 -31.73 -1.56 -51.74
N LEU A 310 -31.36 -0.34 -51.30
CA LEU A 310 -30.87 0.00 -49.96
C LEU A 310 -31.32 1.44 -49.58
N ASP A 311 -30.83 2.03 -48.47
CA ASP A 311 -31.11 3.43 -48.10
C ASP A 311 -30.34 4.41 -48.99
N ALA A 312 -30.97 4.78 -50.10
CA ALA A 312 -30.40 5.64 -51.14
C ALA A 312 -30.01 7.07 -50.65
N ALA A 313 -30.36 7.47 -49.43
CA ALA A 313 -29.94 8.73 -48.83
C ALA A 313 -28.65 8.62 -47.99
N SER A 314 -28.15 7.41 -47.71
CA SER A 314 -26.99 7.20 -46.83
C SER A 314 -26.18 5.95 -47.19
N ASP A 315 -24.96 6.19 -47.65
CA ASP A 315 -23.91 5.18 -47.89
C ASP A 315 -23.67 4.29 -46.65
N SER A 316 -23.41 4.89 -45.48
CA SER A 316 -23.11 4.15 -44.26
C SER A 316 -24.29 3.31 -43.74
N ARG A 317 -25.52 3.83 -43.83
CA ARG A 317 -26.72 3.10 -43.46
C ARG A 317 -27.02 1.96 -44.44
N SER A 318 -26.77 2.16 -45.73
CA SER A 318 -26.86 1.13 -46.77
C SER A 318 -25.89 -0.02 -46.52
N ALA A 319 -24.62 0.29 -46.27
CA ALA A 319 -23.61 -0.72 -45.94
C ALA A 319 -23.94 -1.48 -44.64
N ALA A 320 -24.40 -0.78 -43.60
CA ALA A 320 -24.83 -1.39 -42.35
C ALA A 320 -26.05 -2.33 -42.52
N LEU A 321 -27.06 -1.93 -43.32
CA LEU A 321 -28.24 -2.74 -43.63
C LEU A 321 -27.88 -4.05 -44.35
N TYR A 322 -27.00 -3.97 -45.36
CA TYR A 322 -26.51 -5.16 -46.06
C TYR A 322 -25.72 -6.09 -45.12
N LEU A 323 -24.78 -5.56 -44.34
CA LEU A 323 -24.01 -6.36 -43.37
C LEU A 323 -24.90 -6.96 -42.27
N ALA A 324 -25.94 -6.27 -41.82
CA ALA A 324 -26.90 -6.79 -40.85
C ALA A 324 -27.76 -7.94 -41.41
N SER A 325 -27.91 -8.02 -42.73
CA SER A 325 -28.68 -9.06 -43.44
C SER A 325 -27.88 -10.34 -43.68
N LEU A 326 -26.55 -10.33 -43.46
CA LEU A 326 -25.70 -11.51 -43.56
C LEU A 326 -25.73 -12.35 -42.26
N PRO A 327 -25.64 -13.69 -42.36
CA PRO A 327 -25.40 -14.54 -41.20
C PRO A 327 -24.14 -14.10 -40.43
N LYS A 328 -24.18 -14.15 -39.09
CA LYS A 328 -23.10 -13.65 -38.21
C LYS A 328 -21.71 -14.18 -38.60
N ASP A 329 -21.62 -15.47 -38.92
CA ASP A 329 -20.35 -16.12 -39.31
C ASP A 329 -19.85 -15.71 -40.68
N THR A 330 -20.75 -15.38 -41.61
CA THR A 330 -20.41 -14.84 -42.93
C THR A 330 -19.93 -13.40 -42.81
N ARG A 331 -20.66 -12.59 -42.04
CA ARG A 331 -20.29 -11.20 -41.74
C ARG A 331 -18.92 -11.12 -41.05
N LYS A 332 -18.63 -12.04 -40.12
CA LYS A 332 -17.31 -12.21 -39.49
C LYS A 332 -16.23 -12.68 -40.48
N GLY A 333 -16.58 -13.49 -41.50
CA GLY A 333 -15.69 -13.89 -42.58
C GLY A 333 -15.22 -12.72 -43.46
N LEU A 334 -16.10 -11.76 -43.72
CA LEU A 334 -15.75 -10.47 -44.37
C LEU A 334 -14.93 -9.52 -43.49
N GLY A 335 -14.70 -9.86 -42.21
CA GLY A 335 -13.99 -9.01 -41.23
C GLY A 335 -14.89 -8.20 -40.29
N PHE A 336 -16.20 -8.16 -40.52
CA PHE A 336 -17.15 -7.33 -39.76
C PHE A 336 -17.81 -8.10 -38.59
N GLU A 337 -17.03 -8.42 -37.56
CA GLU A 337 -17.56 -9.09 -36.37
C GLU A 337 -18.60 -8.23 -35.61
N LYS A 338 -18.34 -6.92 -35.51
CA LYS A 338 -19.34 -5.87 -35.21
C LYS A 338 -19.47 -4.98 -36.46
N ILE A 339 -20.60 -4.29 -36.63
CA ILE A 339 -20.79 -3.32 -37.72
C ILE A 339 -20.28 -1.96 -37.23
N PRO A 340 -19.24 -1.37 -37.85
CA PRO A 340 -18.75 -0.04 -37.47
C PRO A 340 -19.75 1.06 -37.80
N SER A 341 -19.72 2.17 -37.05
CA SER A 341 -20.55 3.36 -37.33
C SER A 341 -20.06 4.16 -38.55
N ASP A 342 -18.81 3.97 -38.95
CA ASP A 342 -18.14 4.60 -40.10
C ASP A 342 -18.06 3.69 -41.34
N ILE A 343 -18.84 2.61 -41.38
CA ILE A 343 -18.88 1.70 -42.53
C ILE A 343 -19.37 2.42 -43.79
N THR A 344 -18.90 2.01 -44.96
CA THR A 344 -19.27 2.54 -46.29
C THR A 344 -19.49 1.38 -47.26
N ILE A 345 -20.19 1.60 -48.37
CA ILE A 345 -20.44 0.58 -49.39
C ILE A 345 -19.11 0.10 -50.01
N ASP A 346 -18.18 1.01 -50.28
CA ASP A 346 -16.85 0.68 -50.81
C ASP A 346 -16.06 -0.25 -49.87
N LYS A 347 -16.07 0.01 -48.56
CA LYS A 347 -15.44 -0.89 -47.56
C LYS A 347 -16.05 -2.30 -47.59
N VAL A 348 -17.35 -2.42 -47.90
CA VAL A 348 -18.02 -3.72 -48.04
C VAL A 348 -17.71 -4.38 -49.39
N LEU A 349 -17.63 -3.61 -50.47
CA LEU A 349 -17.23 -4.07 -51.79
C LEU A 349 -15.80 -4.65 -51.79
N ASP A 350 -14.85 -3.94 -51.19
CA ASP A 350 -13.47 -4.40 -51.04
C ASP A 350 -13.39 -5.65 -50.16
N ALA A 351 -14.17 -5.74 -49.09
CA ALA A 351 -14.24 -6.92 -48.24
C ALA A 351 -14.83 -8.13 -48.96
N LEU A 352 -15.84 -7.93 -49.83
CA LEU A 352 -16.38 -8.98 -50.69
C LEU A 352 -15.35 -9.43 -51.73
N ALA A 353 -14.65 -8.49 -52.38
CA ALA A 353 -13.61 -8.81 -53.36
C ALA A 353 -12.47 -9.64 -52.73
N ASN A 354 -12.06 -9.30 -51.51
CA ASN A 354 -10.86 -9.84 -50.84
C ASN A 354 -11.17 -10.79 -49.66
N GLU A 355 -12.35 -11.43 -49.63
CA GLU A 355 -12.76 -12.36 -48.56
C GLU A 355 -11.71 -13.47 -48.30
N VAL A 356 -11.23 -13.55 -47.05
CA VAL A 356 -10.20 -14.53 -46.65
C VAL A 356 -10.84 -15.88 -46.34
N SER A 357 -10.32 -16.95 -46.96
CA SER A 357 -10.79 -18.32 -46.67
C SER A 357 -10.58 -18.71 -45.21
N LYS A 358 -11.57 -19.40 -44.63
CA LYS A 358 -11.48 -19.99 -43.28
C LYS A 358 -10.30 -20.95 -43.14
N ASP A 359 -9.98 -21.69 -44.19
CA ASP A 359 -8.85 -22.64 -44.20
C ASP A 359 -7.50 -21.92 -44.06
N ALA A 360 -7.37 -20.74 -44.68
CA ALA A 360 -6.16 -19.91 -44.55
C ALA A 360 -5.96 -19.42 -43.11
N MET A 361 -7.03 -19.00 -42.43
CA MET A 361 -6.95 -18.59 -41.03
C MET A 361 -6.62 -19.78 -40.10
N ILE A 362 -7.21 -20.95 -40.35
CA ILE A 362 -6.88 -22.19 -39.61
C ILE A 362 -5.41 -22.56 -39.80
N PHE A 363 -4.88 -22.45 -41.02
CA PHE A 363 -3.47 -22.75 -41.34
C PHE A 363 -2.49 -21.85 -40.58
N TYR A 364 -2.77 -20.54 -40.44
CA TYR A 364 -1.91 -19.62 -39.69
C TYR A 364 -2.16 -19.59 -38.17
N GLN A 365 -3.24 -20.18 -37.65
CA GLN A 365 -3.60 -20.14 -36.23
C GLN A 365 -2.47 -20.64 -35.31
N GLY A 366 -1.77 -21.71 -35.68
CA GLY A 366 -0.64 -22.22 -34.90
C GLY A 366 0.52 -21.22 -34.79
N GLN A 367 0.75 -20.41 -35.82
CA GLN A 367 1.75 -19.33 -35.81
C GLN A 367 1.31 -18.13 -34.99
N ILE A 368 0.01 -17.83 -34.97
CA ILE A 368 -0.61 -16.77 -34.15
C ILE A 368 -0.43 -17.09 -32.66
N THR A 369 -0.92 -18.25 -32.21
CA THR A 369 -0.84 -18.65 -30.80
C THR A 369 0.60 -18.77 -30.30
N ALA A 370 1.50 -19.36 -31.10
CA ALA A 370 2.92 -19.47 -30.72
C ALA A 370 3.62 -18.12 -30.54
N ARG A 371 3.27 -17.12 -31.37
CA ARG A 371 3.80 -15.75 -31.24
C ARG A 371 3.17 -14.97 -30.11
N ALA A 372 1.87 -15.13 -29.86
CA ALA A 372 1.20 -14.55 -28.69
C ALA A 372 1.86 -15.01 -27.38
N GLU A 373 2.13 -16.31 -27.22
CA GLU A 373 2.87 -16.87 -26.07
C GLU A 373 4.33 -16.38 -25.97
N GLY A 374 4.93 -15.94 -27.08
CA GLY A 374 6.22 -15.26 -27.08
C GLY A 374 6.12 -13.88 -26.42
N VAL A 375 5.18 -13.05 -26.87
CA VAL A 375 4.96 -11.68 -26.34
C VAL A 375 4.53 -11.72 -24.86
N LEU A 376 3.65 -12.65 -24.48
CA LEU A 376 3.13 -12.76 -23.12
C LEU A 376 4.22 -13.01 -22.06
N LYS A 377 5.30 -13.72 -22.39
CA LYS A 377 6.42 -13.96 -21.46
C LYS A 377 7.20 -12.69 -21.13
N GLU A 378 7.30 -11.77 -22.09
CA GLU A 378 7.98 -10.49 -21.87
C GLU A 378 7.08 -9.53 -21.07
N TYR A 379 5.76 -9.66 -21.19
CA TYR A 379 4.81 -8.88 -20.40
C TYR A 379 4.84 -9.21 -18.91
N ASP A 380 5.15 -10.46 -18.56
CA ASP A 380 5.39 -10.89 -17.17
C ASP A 380 6.55 -10.08 -16.51
N ARG A 381 7.49 -9.53 -17.30
CA ARG A 381 8.65 -8.76 -16.82
C ARG A 381 8.35 -7.28 -16.59
N ILE A 382 7.47 -6.68 -17.42
CA ILE A 382 7.20 -5.23 -17.37
C ILE A 382 5.91 -4.86 -16.61
N PHE A 383 4.82 -5.61 -16.79
CA PHE A 383 3.50 -5.24 -16.27
C PHE A 383 3.14 -5.90 -14.93
N LYS A 384 3.67 -7.10 -14.64
CA LYS A 384 3.25 -7.92 -13.49
C LYS A 384 3.26 -7.20 -12.14
N SER A 385 4.32 -6.43 -11.81
CA SER A 385 4.37 -5.70 -10.54
C SER A 385 3.33 -4.57 -10.45
N GLY A 386 2.88 -4.03 -11.60
CA GLY A 386 1.78 -3.05 -11.68
C GLY A 386 0.42 -3.61 -11.23
N TYR A 387 0.27 -4.93 -11.24
CA TYR A 387 -0.89 -5.69 -10.71
C TYR A 387 -0.63 -6.26 -9.31
N SER A 388 0.53 -5.96 -8.74
CA SER A 388 0.85 -6.24 -7.34
C SER A 388 0.40 -5.04 -6.49
N VAL A 389 1.27 -4.48 -5.63
CA VAL A 389 0.87 -3.45 -4.65
C VAL A 389 1.05 -2.03 -5.20
N LEU A 390 1.92 -1.85 -6.20
CA LEU A 390 2.38 -0.54 -6.66
C LEU A 390 1.99 -0.33 -8.14
N GLN A 391 1.02 0.57 -8.36
CA GLN A 391 0.59 0.96 -9.71
C GLN A 391 1.70 1.77 -10.42
N PRO A 392 1.89 1.61 -11.74
CA PRO A 392 2.88 2.39 -12.48
C PRO A 392 2.46 3.86 -12.60
N ALA A 393 3.43 4.77 -12.72
CA ALA A 393 3.15 6.18 -12.92
C ALA A 393 2.55 6.49 -14.31
N GLY A 394 2.88 5.67 -15.32
CA GLY A 394 2.25 5.72 -16.65
C GLY A 394 3.13 5.15 -17.77
N VAL A 395 2.68 5.31 -19.00
CA VAL A 395 3.41 4.95 -20.24
C VAL A 395 3.96 6.22 -20.90
N LEU A 396 5.26 6.23 -21.23
CA LEU A 396 5.90 7.37 -21.88
C LEU A 396 5.55 7.43 -23.38
N THR A 397 5.27 8.63 -23.87
CA THR A 397 4.84 8.94 -25.25
C THR A 397 5.22 10.40 -25.57
N CYS A 398 4.69 10.97 -26.65
CA CYS A 398 4.70 12.42 -26.92
C CYS A 398 3.30 13.03 -27.07
N ASP A 399 3.24 14.36 -27.12
CA ASP A 399 2.12 15.15 -27.63
C ASP A 399 2.16 15.32 -29.16
N GLU A 400 1.25 16.13 -29.71
CA GLU A 400 1.15 16.44 -31.14
C GLU A 400 2.38 17.19 -31.69
N ASP A 401 3.08 17.95 -30.82
CA ASP A 401 4.33 18.67 -31.13
C ASP A 401 5.59 17.77 -30.99
N GLY A 402 5.40 16.47 -30.74
CA GLY A 402 6.49 15.51 -30.56
C GLY A 402 7.23 15.60 -29.22
N GLN A 403 6.76 16.43 -28.28
CA GLN A 403 7.39 16.64 -26.98
C GLN A 403 7.02 15.53 -26.00
N GLY A 404 7.98 15.07 -25.19
CA GLY A 404 7.77 13.97 -24.24
C GLY A 404 6.63 14.22 -23.24
N ARG A 405 5.81 13.19 -23.02
CA ARG A 405 4.63 13.17 -22.13
C ARG A 405 4.50 11.82 -21.45
N LEU A 406 3.99 11.83 -20.22
CA LEU A 406 3.62 10.62 -19.49
C LEU A 406 2.10 10.46 -19.53
N MET A 407 1.62 9.37 -20.13
CA MET A 407 0.20 9.05 -20.22
C MET A 407 -0.20 8.13 -19.07
N ALA A 408 -1.30 8.48 -18.40
CA ALA A 408 -1.85 7.77 -17.25
C ALA A 408 -3.38 7.68 -17.36
N LEU A 409 -4.03 6.91 -16.48
CA LEU A 409 -5.49 6.86 -16.36
C LEU A 409 -5.97 7.69 -15.16
N SER A 410 -7.05 8.45 -15.34
CA SER A 410 -7.79 9.12 -14.27
C SER A 410 -8.65 8.13 -13.47
N SER A 411 -9.25 8.61 -12.38
CA SER A 411 -10.18 7.82 -11.55
C SER A 411 -11.40 7.31 -12.32
N ASP A 412 -11.93 8.08 -13.26
CA ASP A 412 -13.03 7.67 -14.15
C ASP A 412 -12.57 6.83 -15.35
N GLY A 413 -11.28 6.47 -15.42
CA GLY A 413 -10.73 5.59 -16.46
C GLY A 413 -10.38 6.27 -17.78
N ARG A 414 -10.30 7.60 -17.85
CA ARG A 414 -9.84 8.30 -19.05
C ARG A 414 -8.33 8.37 -19.12
N ALA A 415 -7.76 8.12 -20.28
CA ALA A 415 -6.38 8.46 -20.56
C ALA A 415 -6.21 9.98 -20.60
N TYR A 416 -5.20 10.45 -19.87
CA TYR A 416 -4.76 11.84 -19.90
C TYR A 416 -3.24 11.89 -19.94
N GLN A 417 -2.71 12.96 -20.51
CA GLN A 417 -1.29 13.28 -20.41
C GLN A 417 -1.07 14.08 -19.12
N ARG A 418 -0.15 13.62 -18.27
CA ARG A 418 0.25 14.38 -17.08
C ARG A 418 0.87 15.73 -17.48
N THR A 419 0.76 16.70 -16.59
CA THR A 419 1.23 18.08 -16.76
C THR A 419 2.67 18.13 -17.30
N HIS A 420 2.92 19.10 -18.19
CA HIS A 420 4.22 19.28 -18.86
C HIS A 420 5.38 19.26 -17.86
N ASN A 421 6.39 18.43 -18.14
CA ASN A 421 7.54 18.22 -17.27
C ASN A 421 8.81 18.03 -18.12
N LEU A 422 9.84 18.84 -17.83
CA LEU A 422 11.08 18.89 -18.61
C LEU A 422 11.89 17.58 -18.54
N ILE A 423 11.80 16.82 -17.45
CA ILE A 423 12.50 15.53 -17.31
C ILE A 423 11.85 14.47 -18.20
N LEU A 424 10.51 14.45 -18.29
CA LEU A 424 9.79 13.56 -19.20
C LEU A 424 10.07 13.90 -20.68
N LEU A 425 10.28 15.18 -20.97
CA LEU A 425 10.72 15.66 -22.28
C LEU A 425 12.12 15.12 -22.62
N ARG A 426 13.12 15.34 -21.75
CA ARG A 426 14.49 14.81 -21.94
C ARG A 426 14.54 13.29 -21.98
N LEU A 427 13.75 12.61 -21.16
CA LEU A 427 13.66 11.14 -21.16
C LEU A 427 13.12 10.61 -22.49
N TRP A 428 12.12 11.29 -23.06
CA TRP A 428 11.62 10.96 -24.39
C TRP A 428 12.66 11.21 -25.49
N GLU A 429 13.42 12.30 -25.41
CA GLU A 429 14.56 12.55 -26.32
C GLU A 429 15.59 11.40 -26.26
N LYS A 430 15.98 10.90 -25.08
CA LYS A 430 16.91 9.74 -24.96
C LYS A 430 16.33 8.44 -25.51
N VAL A 431 15.03 8.22 -25.32
CA VAL A 431 14.33 7.10 -25.96
C VAL A 431 14.34 7.26 -27.48
N GLN A 432 14.16 8.48 -28.01
CA GLN A 432 14.15 8.75 -29.45
C GLN A 432 15.54 8.69 -30.09
N GLU A 433 16.60 9.14 -29.40
CA GLU A 433 18.00 9.02 -29.82
C GLU A 433 18.39 7.56 -30.08
N THR A 434 17.85 6.61 -29.32
CA THR A 434 18.19 5.17 -29.39
C THR A 434 17.19 4.36 -30.21
N LEU A 435 15.89 4.56 -29.97
CA LEU A 435 14.83 3.66 -30.46
C LEU A 435 14.09 4.19 -31.69
N HIS A 436 14.14 5.50 -32.00
CA HIS A 436 13.48 6.12 -33.17
C HIS A 436 12.00 5.71 -33.34
N LEU A 437 11.23 5.75 -32.25
CA LEU A 437 9.84 5.25 -32.21
C LEU A 437 8.85 6.26 -32.80
N THR A 438 7.84 5.77 -33.51
CA THR A 438 6.70 6.58 -33.97
C THR A 438 5.45 6.23 -33.15
N PRO A 439 5.03 7.07 -32.18
CA PRO A 439 3.84 6.82 -31.37
C PRO A 439 2.56 6.98 -32.20
N MET A 440 1.64 6.02 -32.05
CA MET A 440 0.33 6.06 -32.68
C MET A 440 -0.77 6.24 -31.61
N PRO A 441 -1.72 7.18 -31.80
CA PRO A 441 -2.79 7.46 -30.84
C PRO A 441 -3.95 6.46 -30.96
N THR A 442 -3.66 5.16 -30.96
CA THR A 442 -4.70 4.12 -31.05
C THR A 442 -4.42 2.89 -30.20
N ARG A 443 -5.53 2.27 -29.75
CA ARG A 443 -5.59 0.95 -29.12
C ARG A 443 -6.57 -0.01 -29.83
N ASN A 444 -7.26 0.45 -30.88
CA ASN A 444 -8.23 -0.35 -31.61
C ASN A 444 -7.50 -1.40 -32.45
N ILE A 445 -7.87 -2.67 -32.30
CA ILE A 445 -7.12 -3.79 -32.89
C ILE A 445 -7.11 -3.74 -34.43
N ASN A 446 -8.20 -3.31 -35.05
CA ASN A 446 -8.30 -3.25 -36.51
C ASN A 446 -7.47 -2.08 -37.07
N GLU A 447 -7.48 -0.94 -36.39
CA GLU A 447 -6.67 0.23 -36.78
C GLU A 447 -5.16 -0.07 -36.66
N ILE A 448 -4.73 -0.73 -35.57
CA ILE A 448 -3.34 -1.19 -35.40
C ILE A 448 -2.92 -2.12 -36.53
N ALA A 449 -3.79 -3.07 -36.92
CA ALA A 449 -3.51 -4.02 -37.98
C ALA A 449 -3.40 -3.36 -39.36
N GLU A 450 -4.32 -2.46 -39.71
CA GLU A 450 -4.29 -1.70 -40.97
C GLU A 450 -3.02 -0.84 -41.08
N ILE A 451 -2.66 -0.10 -40.02
CA ILE A 451 -1.43 0.71 -39.98
C ILE A 451 -0.19 -0.14 -40.28
N LEU A 452 -0.09 -1.33 -39.70
CA LEU A 452 1.07 -2.21 -39.86
C LEU A 452 1.13 -2.95 -41.21
N VAL A 453 -0.01 -3.18 -41.86
CA VAL A 453 -0.08 -3.87 -43.17
C VAL A 453 0.01 -2.91 -44.36
N THR A 454 -0.61 -1.74 -44.24
CA THR A 454 -0.70 -0.75 -45.34
C THR A 454 0.36 0.35 -45.23
N GLY A 455 0.87 0.61 -44.02
CA GLY A 455 1.69 1.78 -43.73
C GLY A 455 0.90 3.10 -43.71
N GLN A 456 -0.43 3.07 -43.56
CA GLN A 456 -1.30 4.25 -43.56
C GLN A 456 -2.20 4.29 -42.32
N ASP A 457 -2.43 5.49 -41.78
CA ASP A 457 -3.39 5.71 -40.70
C ASP A 457 -4.78 6.15 -41.21
N ARG A 458 -5.72 6.38 -40.28
CA ARG A 458 -7.08 6.86 -40.59
C ARG A 458 -7.16 8.26 -41.23
N GLN A 459 -6.07 9.02 -41.21
CA GLN A 459 -5.96 10.33 -41.86
C GLN A 459 -5.25 10.21 -43.23
N GLU A 460 -5.14 8.97 -43.76
CA GLU A 460 -4.44 8.59 -45.00
C GLU A 460 -2.93 8.87 -45.00
N LYS A 461 -2.38 9.29 -43.86
CA LYS A 461 -0.97 9.65 -43.73
C LYS A 461 -0.12 8.40 -43.91
N LYS A 462 0.78 8.44 -44.90
CA LYS A 462 1.62 7.32 -45.28
C LYS A 462 2.99 7.36 -44.61
N TYR A 463 3.38 6.25 -44.03
CA TYR A 463 4.62 6.07 -43.28
C TYR A 463 5.62 5.22 -44.08
N PRO A 464 6.95 5.45 -43.92
CA PRO A 464 7.98 4.60 -44.53
C PRO A 464 7.93 3.13 -44.03
N ASP A 465 8.29 2.19 -44.90
CA ASP A 465 8.41 0.75 -44.58
C ASP A 465 9.39 0.44 -43.42
N SER A 466 10.28 1.38 -43.08
CA SER A 466 11.24 1.28 -41.98
C SER A 466 10.75 1.85 -40.65
N THR A 467 9.50 2.33 -40.58
CA THR A 467 8.94 2.96 -39.37
C THR A 467 8.82 1.97 -38.21
N ARG A 468 9.38 2.36 -37.05
CA ARG A 468 9.26 1.62 -35.78
C ARG A 468 8.00 2.09 -35.05
N PHE A 469 6.84 1.54 -35.43
CA PHE A 469 5.56 1.87 -34.81
C PHE A 469 5.50 1.50 -33.32
N TYR A 470 4.94 2.40 -32.51
CA TYR A 470 4.78 2.25 -31.07
C TYR A 470 3.34 2.60 -30.67
N PHE A 471 2.70 1.76 -29.86
CA PHE A 471 1.27 1.86 -29.54
C PHE A 471 1.05 2.10 -28.03
N PRO A 472 1.40 3.28 -27.50
CA PRO A 472 1.40 3.55 -26.06
C PRO A 472 0.00 3.45 -25.44
N TYR A 473 -1.06 3.79 -26.18
CA TYR A 473 -2.45 3.62 -25.72
C TYR A 473 -2.80 2.14 -25.50
N LYS A 474 -2.31 1.24 -26.37
CA LYS A 474 -2.50 -0.20 -26.17
C LYS A 474 -1.67 -0.74 -25.00
N MET A 475 -0.45 -0.22 -24.80
CA MET A 475 0.36 -0.56 -23.63
C MET A 475 -0.26 -0.07 -22.31
N LEU A 476 -0.96 1.07 -22.34
CA LEU A 476 -1.67 1.61 -21.18
C LEU A 476 -2.82 0.70 -20.72
N GLU A 477 -3.53 0.08 -21.67
CA GLU A 477 -4.59 -0.91 -21.38
C GLU A 477 -4.04 -2.07 -20.53
N TYR A 478 -2.90 -2.64 -20.97
CA TYR A 478 -2.22 -3.74 -20.29
C TYR A 478 -1.50 -3.32 -19.00
N ALA A 479 -1.05 -2.07 -18.87
CA ALA A 479 -0.37 -1.58 -17.66
C ALA A 479 -1.32 -1.35 -16.47
N PHE A 480 -2.62 -1.11 -16.72
CA PHE A 480 -3.59 -0.64 -15.71
C PHE A 480 -4.84 -1.54 -15.52
N GLY A 481 -4.76 -2.82 -15.89
CA GLY A 481 -5.81 -3.81 -15.58
C GLY A 481 -7.09 -3.71 -16.40
N ARG A 482 -7.06 -3.08 -17.57
CA ARG A 482 -8.27 -2.69 -18.29
C ARG A 482 -8.73 -3.77 -19.25
N GLU A 483 -10.03 -4.01 -19.30
CA GLU A 483 -10.66 -4.89 -20.29
C GLU A 483 -10.45 -4.33 -21.71
N SER A 484 -10.34 -5.23 -22.70
CA SER A 484 -10.14 -4.79 -24.07
C SER A 484 -11.44 -4.30 -24.71
N ASN A 485 -11.42 -3.08 -25.27
CA ASN A 485 -12.57 -2.47 -25.92
C ASN A 485 -12.16 -1.65 -27.14
N ASP A 486 -12.87 -1.86 -28.25
CA ASP A 486 -12.69 -1.15 -29.54
C ASP A 486 -13.38 0.24 -29.59
N GLY A 487 -13.96 0.69 -28.47
CA GLY A 487 -14.67 1.97 -28.34
C GLY A 487 -13.78 3.21 -28.32
N ALA A 488 -14.18 4.23 -27.56
CA ALA A 488 -13.48 5.52 -27.51
C ALA A 488 -11.98 5.37 -27.13
N GLN A 489 -11.11 6.11 -27.83
CA GLN A 489 -9.65 5.98 -27.68
C GLN A 489 -9.16 6.46 -26.29
N ASP A 490 -9.85 7.44 -25.71
CA ASP A 490 -9.55 8.04 -24.40
C ASP A 490 -10.20 7.30 -23.22
N LEU A 491 -11.40 6.74 -23.37
CA LEU A 491 -12.13 6.10 -22.26
C LEU A 491 -11.86 4.59 -22.14
N TYR A 492 -11.11 4.19 -21.12
CA TYR A 492 -10.83 2.79 -20.83
C TYR A 492 -11.98 2.18 -20.03
N PRO A 493 -12.32 0.89 -20.26
CA PRO A 493 -13.36 0.21 -19.48
C PRO A 493 -13.05 0.15 -17.98
N ARG A 494 -13.98 -0.45 -17.23
CA ARG A 494 -13.72 -0.87 -15.86
C ARG A 494 -12.47 -1.76 -15.81
N HIS A 495 -11.84 -1.77 -14.63
CA HIS A 495 -10.82 -2.76 -14.36
C HIS A 495 -11.43 -4.16 -14.51
N SER A 496 -10.71 -5.07 -15.14
CA SER A 496 -11.16 -6.44 -15.36
C SER A 496 -11.50 -7.15 -14.05
N ASP A 497 -12.47 -8.08 -14.12
CA ASP A 497 -12.76 -9.06 -13.05
C ASP A 497 -11.54 -9.94 -12.71
N ALA A 498 -10.55 -9.96 -13.60
CA ALA A 498 -9.32 -10.71 -13.45
C ALA A 498 -8.55 -10.26 -12.22
N SER A 499 -8.59 -11.14 -11.24
CA SER A 499 -8.22 -10.84 -9.87
C SER A 499 -6.68 -10.75 -9.70
N SER A 500 -5.92 -11.49 -10.52
CA SER A 500 -4.45 -11.47 -10.56
C SER A 500 -3.89 -11.22 -11.96
N TRP A 501 -2.63 -10.76 -12.04
CA TRP A 501 -1.89 -10.67 -13.32
C TRP A 501 -1.96 -11.98 -14.11
N ASP A 502 -1.70 -13.13 -13.47
CA ASP A 502 -1.68 -14.41 -14.16
C ASP A 502 -3.09 -14.76 -14.75
N THR A 503 -4.17 -14.30 -14.11
CA THR A 503 -5.55 -14.42 -14.62
C THR A 503 -5.84 -13.42 -15.75
N TYR A 504 -5.41 -12.17 -15.60
CA TYR A 504 -5.61 -11.10 -16.59
C TYR A 504 -4.82 -11.37 -17.87
N ARG A 505 -3.57 -11.81 -17.72
CA ARG A 505 -2.68 -12.33 -18.77
C ARG A 505 -3.39 -13.37 -19.63
N GLU A 506 -4.04 -14.35 -19.00
CA GLU A 506 -4.65 -15.47 -19.72
C GLU A 506 -6.05 -15.14 -20.29
N ARG A 507 -6.88 -14.37 -19.57
CA ARG A 507 -8.25 -14.03 -20.01
C ARG A 507 -8.31 -12.86 -20.99
N GLU A 508 -7.59 -11.79 -20.71
CA GLU A 508 -7.69 -10.50 -21.43
C GLU A 508 -6.50 -10.28 -22.36
N VAL A 509 -5.26 -10.30 -21.84
CA VAL A 509 -4.07 -9.98 -22.65
C VAL A 509 -3.88 -10.99 -23.78
N LYS A 510 -3.88 -12.28 -23.48
CA LYS A 510 -3.72 -13.36 -24.47
C LYS A 510 -4.77 -13.29 -25.56
N LYS A 511 -6.04 -13.14 -25.17
CA LYS A 511 -7.18 -12.97 -26.08
C LYS A 511 -7.04 -11.72 -26.95
N SER A 512 -6.62 -10.59 -26.38
CA SER A 512 -6.34 -9.34 -27.11
C SER A 512 -5.18 -9.50 -28.11
N LEU A 513 -4.07 -10.13 -27.70
CA LEU A 513 -2.92 -10.41 -28.56
C LEU A 513 -3.26 -11.39 -29.69
N GLU A 514 -3.91 -12.51 -29.40
CA GLU A 514 -4.34 -13.48 -30.41
C GLU A 514 -5.33 -12.84 -31.40
N ALA A 515 -6.30 -12.06 -30.92
CA ALA A 515 -7.20 -11.30 -31.79
C ALA A 515 -6.43 -10.33 -32.70
N MET A 516 -5.45 -9.61 -32.16
CA MET A 516 -4.65 -8.64 -32.92
C MET A 516 -3.75 -9.29 -33.97
N LEU A 517 -3.04 -10.37 -33.63
CA LEU A 517 -2.26 -11.15 -34.58
C LEU A 517 -3.17 -11.78 -35.66
N THR A 518 -4.37 -12.24 -35.29
CA THR A 518 -5.39 -12.75 -36.23
C THR A 518 -5.82 -11.66 -37.21
N THR A 519 -6.08 -10.45 -36.74
CA THR A 519 -6.48 -9.32 -37.60
C THR A 519 -5.34 -8.86 -38.50
N VAL A 520 -4.09 -8.84 -38.03
CA VAL A 520 -2.91 -8.57 -38.89
C VAL A 520 -2.78 -9.59 -40.01
N VAL A 521 -2.93 -10.89 -39.73
CA VAL A 521 -2.91 -11.94 -40.77
C VAL A 521 -4.08 -11.75 -41.75
N ARG A 522 -5.28 -11.43 -41.25
CA ARG A 522 -6.46 -11.17 -42.11
C ARG A 522 -6.22 -9.99 -43.04
N ALA A 523 -5.86 -8.82 -42.50
CA ALA A 523 -5.58 -7.61 -43.29
C ALA A 523 -4.45 -7.85 -44.29
N PHE A 524 -3.39 -8.58 -43.90
CA PHE A 524 -2.32 -8.94 -44.83
C PHE A 524 -2.81 -9.79 -46.00
N LEU A 525 -3.63 -10.81 -45.73
CA LEU A 525 -4.21 -11.65 -46.78
C LEU A 525 -5.21 -10.88 -47.65
N GLN A 526 -5.96 -9.92 -47.11
CA GLN A 526 -6.86 -9.06 -47.87
C GLN A 526 -6.10 -8.14 -48.84
N HIS A 527 -5.07 -7.44 -48.36
CA HIS A 527 -4.37 -6.39 -49.12
C HIS A 527 -3.19 -6.89 -49.97
N LYS A 528 -2.62 -8.06 -49.68
CA LYS A 528 -1.35 -8.53 -50.27
C LYS A 528 -1.38 -9.93 -50.87
N ALA A 529 -2.46 -10.73 -50.73
CA ALA A 529 -2.42 -12.10 -51.24
C ALA A 529 -2.37 -12.17 -52.78
N GLU A 530 -2.93 -11.21 -53.52
CA GLU A 530 -2.92 -11.16 -55.00
C GLU A 530 -3.39 -12.47 -55.67
N GLY A 531 -4.34 -13.19 -55.05
CA GLY A 531 -4.85 -14.48 -55.53
C GLY A 531 -3.93 -15.69 -55.28
N ARG A 532 -2.80 -15.52 -54.58
CA ARG A 532 -1.89 -16.61 -54.18
C ARG A 532 -2.56 -17.55 -53.16
N THR A 533 -2.26 -18.85 -53.24
CA THR A 533 -2.76 -19.83 -52.27
C THR A 533 -2.10 -19.65 -50.90
N HIS A 534 -2.82 -19.90 -49.82
CA HIS A 534 -2.33 -19.73 -48.44
C HIS A 534 -1.19 -20.69 -48.01
N HIS A 535 -0.83 -21.66 -48.86
CA HIS A 535 0.35 -22.52 -48.69
C HIS A 535 1.58 -22.05 -49.51
N ASP A 536 1.50 -20.91 -50.20
CA ASP A 536 2.60 -20.39 -51.02
C ASP A 536 3.81 -20.01 -50.13
N PRO A 537 5.02 -20.57 -50.37
CA PRO A 537 6.18 -20.31 -49.51
C PRO A 537 6.64 -18.85 -49.43
N THR A 538 6.29 -18.02 -50.43
CA THR A 538 6.58 -16.59 -50.48
C THR A 538 5.57 -15.85 -49.59
N LEU A 539 4.27 -16.11 -49.79
CA LEU A 539 3.20 -15.55 -48.97
C LEU A 539 3.37 -15.94 -47.49
N MET A 540 3.79 -17.18 -47.19
CA MET A 540 4.12 -17.62 -45.84
C MET A 540 5.26 -16.80 -45.20
N LYS A 541 6.30 -16.43 -45.96
CA LYS A 541 7.38 -15.57 -45.47
C LYS A 541 6.93 -14.13 -45.25
N GLU A 542 6.08 -13.62 -46.13
CA GLU A 542 5.50 -12.28 -46.01
C GLU A 542 4.57 -12.17 -44.79
N VAL A 543 3.67 -13.14 -44.59
CA VAL A 543 2.81 -13.24 -43.39
C VAL A 543 3.67 -13.40 -42.12
N ALA A 544 4.72 -14.21 -42.15
CA ALA A 544 5.65 -14.33 -41.02
C ALA A 544 6.34 -12.99 -40.71
N LYS A 545 6.77 -12.22 -41.74
CA LYS A 545 7.36 -10.88 -41.56
C LYS A 545 6.34 -9.89 -40.97
N ALA A 546 5.08 -9.91 -41.44
CA ALA A 546 4.02 -9.07 -40.89
C ALA A 546 3.74 -9.39 -39.41
N LEU A 547 3.65 -10.68 -39.07
CA LEU A 547 3.54 -11.18 -37.70
C LEU A 547 4.74 -10.76 -36.82
N ASP A 548 5.95 -10.85 -37.34
CA ASP A 548 7.16 -10.43 -36.60
C ASP A 548 7.18 -8.90 -36.37
N SER A 549 6.67 -8.10 -37.32
CA SER A 549 6.52 -6.64 -37.16
C SER A 549 5.54 -6.27 -36.04
N ILE A 550 4.33 -6.88 -36.00
CA ILE A 550 3.39 -6.63 -34.91
C ILE A 550 3.94 -7.14 -33.57
N CYS A 551 4.61 -8.29 -33.53
CA CYS A 551 5.26 -8.77 -32.32
C CYS A 551 6.29 -7.77 -31.80
N LYS A 552 7.14 -7.20 -32.66
CA LYS A 552 8.11 -6.15 -32.27
C LYS A 552 7.42 -4.91 -31.73
N ALA A 553 6.36 -4.43 -32.38
CA ALA A 553 5.60 -3.28 -31.91
C ALA A 553 4.91 -3.55 -30.55
N MET A 554 4.43 -4.77 -30.32
CA MET A 554 3.83 -5.18 -29.05
C MET A 554 4.85 -5.45 -27.95
N THR A 555 6.08 -5.86 -28.26
CA THR A 555 7.21 -5.92 -27.31
C THR A 555 7.99 -4.60 -27.24
N THR A 556 7.40 -3.48 -27.66
CA THR A 556 7.97 -2.13 -27.49
C THR A 556 7.12 -1.35 -26.50
N CYS A 557 7.64 -1.11 -25.31
CA CYS A 557 6.94 -0.38 -24.25
C CYS A 557 7.93 0.39 -23.37
N VAL A 558 7.67 1.68 -23.13
CA VAL A 558 8.42 2.49 -22.16
C VAL A 558 7.49 2.82 -20.99
N LEU A 559 7.58 2.02 -19.93
CA LEU A 559 6.77 2.15 -18.72
C LEU A 559 7.54 2.95 -17.66
N VAL A 560 6.99 4.08 -17.21
CA VAL A 560 7.51 4.78 -16.03
C VAL A 560 6.87 4.11 -14.82
N SER A 561 7.60 3.20 -14.18
CA SER A 561 7.07 2.39 -13.08
C SER A 561 7.02 3.17 -11.76
N ALA A 562 7.87 4.18 -11.56
CA ALA A 562 7.75 5.14 -10.45
C ALA A 562 8.17 6.53 -10.90
N TYR A 563 7.44 7.55 -10.44
CA TYR A 563 7.73 8.96 -10.67
C TYR A 563 7.24 9.75 -9.45
N ASP A 564 8.09 9.81 -8.43
CA ASP A 564 7.76 10.38 -7.13
C ASP A 564 8.33 11.80 -7.05
N ASN A 565 7.54 12.77 -6.57
CA ASN A 565 7.95 14.17 -6.40
C ASN A 565 7.93 14.56 -4.93
N SER A 566 8.79 15.51 -4.55
CA SER A 566 8.72 16.21 -3.27
C SER A 566 7.54 17.19 -3.24
N PRO A 567 7.14 17.71 -2.05
CA PRO A 567 6.12 18.77 -1.94
C PRO A 567 6.44 20.04 -2.75
N SER A 568 7.72 20.28 -3.06
CA SER A 568 8.19 21.37 -3.93
C SER A 568 8.16 21.03 -5.42
N ASN A 569 7.52 19.92 -5.80
CA ASN A 569 7.39 19.39 -7.17
C ASN A 569 8.73 19.08 -7.88
N ILE A 570 9.79 18.82 -7.10
CA ILE A 570 11.09 18.32 -7.60
C ILE A 570 11.05 16.80 -7.59
N PRO A 571 11.47 16.08 -8.66
CA PRO A 571 11.57 14.63 -8.64
C PRO A 571 12.44 14.13 -7.47
N VAL A 572 11.97 13.07 -6.84
CA VAL A 572 12.64 12.35 -5.76
C VAL A 572 13.16 11.02 -6.27
N LYS A 573 12.33 10.27 -7.00
CA LYS A 573 12.63 8.96 -7.58
C LYS A 573 12.01 8.86 -8.96
N VAL A 574 12.81 8.41 -9.92
CA VAL A 574 12.32 8.06 -11.26
C VAL A 574 12.82 6.65 -11.59
N LYS A 575 11.89 5.75 -11.91
CA LYS A 575 12.16 4.36 -12.30
C LYS A 575 11.43 4.06 -13.61
N VAL A 576 12.16 3.56 -14.60
CA VAL A 576 11.68 3.33 -15.98
C VAL A 576 12.04 1.93 -16.42
N ARG A 577 11.06 1.21 -16.95
CA ARG A 577 11.23 -0.11 -17.58
C ARG A 577 11.00 0.03 -19.08
N VAL A 578 11.87 -0.56 -19.87
CA VAL A 578 11.76 -0.59 -21.34
C VAL A 578 11.78 -2.02 -21.82
N LEU A 579 10.74 -2.43 -22.54
CA LEU A 579 10.85 -3.54 -23.50
C LEU A 579 11.20 -2.95 -24.86
N THR A 580 12.27 -3.44 -25.49
CA THR A 580 12.67 -3.05 -26.84
C THR A 580 13.31 -4.21 -27.60
N PRO A 581 12.77 -4.62 -28.76
CA PRO A 581 13.39 -5.61 -29.65
C PRO A 581 14.45 -4.99 -30.59
N TYR A 582 14.79 -3.72 -30.37
CA TYR A 582 15.77 -2.96 -31.15
C TYR A 582 17.11 -2.88 -30.40
N GLU A 583 17.96 -1.92 -30.78
CA GLU A 583 19.22 -1.65 -30.09
C GLU A 583 18.99 -1.31 -28.61
N GLY A 584 19.88 -1.81 -27.75
CA GLY A 584 19.87 -1.57 -26.32
C GLY A 584 20.51 -0.24 -25.93
N PHE A 585 20.47 0.10 -24.64
CA PHE A 585 21.00 1.35 -24.12
C PHE A 585 22.42 1.19 -23.57
N SER A 586 23.22 2.26 -23.64
CA SER A 586 24.62 2.26 -23.17
C SER A 586 24.83 2.88 -21.79
N GLU A 587 23.86 3.67 -21.30
CA GLU A 587 23.96 4.42 -20.04
C GLU A 587 22.57 4.55 -19.36
N ASN A 588 22.54 5.05 -18.12
CA ASN A 588 21.28 5.28 -17.41
C ASN A 588 20.56 6.53 -17.97
N ILE A 589 19.62 6.31 -18.89
CA ILE A 589 18.85 7.37 -19.55
C ILE A 589 18.06 8.27 -18.58
N VAL A 590 17.75 7.79 -17.37
CA VAL A 590 16.98 8.56 -16.38
C VAL A 590 17.85 9.62 -15.70
N GLU A 591 19.04 9.26 -15.23
CA GLU A 591 20.01 10.22 -14.68
C GLU A 591 20.33 11.30 -15.73
N ARG A 592 20.60 10.88 -16.97
CA ARG A 592 20.97 11.78 -18.07
C ARG A 592 19.85 12.76 -18.39
N ALA A 593 18.61 12.29 -18.47
CA ALA A 593 17.43 13.13 -18.65
C ALA A 593 17.23 14.14 -17.52
N ILE A 594 17.46 13.73 -16.26
CA ILE A 594 17.40 14.60 -15.09
C ILE A 594 18.48 15.70 -15.15
N VAL A 595 19.72 15.34 -15.47
CA VAL A 595 20.84 16.29 -15.59
C VAL A 595 20.61 17.28 -16.73
N GLU A 596 20.10 16.84 -17.88
CA GLU A 596 19.80 17.72 -19.02
C GLU A 596 18.54 18.60 -18.81
N ALA A 597 17.66 18.22 -17.89
CA ALA A 597 16.48 19.00 -17.52
C ALA A 597 16.78 20.02 -16.42
N LEU A 598 17.49 19.62 -15.37
CA LEU A 598 17.68 20.41 -14.13
C LEU A 598 19.10 20.97 -13.96
N GLY A 599 20.06 20.58 -14.80
CA GLY A 599 21.48 20.92 -14.67
C GLY A 599 22.21 20.17 -13.55
N PHE A 600 21.56 19.19 -12.91
CA PHE A 600 22.00 18.60 -11.64
C PHE A 600 21.37 17.22 -11.42
N ALA A 601 22.17 16.25 -10.96
CA ALA A 601 21.75 14.86 -10.73
C ALA A 601 21.18 14.59 -9.32
N GLY A 602 21.09 15.59 -8.44
CA GLY A 602 20.81 15.38 -7.02
C GLY A 602 22.07 15.54 -6.17
N GLY A 603 21.87 15.75 -4.87
CA GLY A 603 22.92 16.18 -3.95
C GLY A 603 23.77 15.02 -3.42
N THR A 604 24.35 15.20 -2.24
CA THR A 604 25.00 14.11 -1.48
C THR A 604 24.03 12.97 -1.11
N THR A 605 22.71 13.21 -1.19
CA THR A 605 21.64 12.22 -0.99
C THR A 605 21.23 11.49 -2.28
N ALA A 606 21.78 11.82 -3.45
CA ALA A 606 21.44 11.14 -4.69
C ALA A 606 21.95 9.68 -4.74
N GLN A 607 21.28 8.86 -5.53
CA GLN A 607 21.70 7.51 -5.90
C GLN A 607 21.32 7.21 -7.34
N ASN A 608 22.33 7.15 -8.21
CA ASN A 608 22.24 6.49 -9.49
C ASN A 608 22.40 4.97 -9.29
N TYR A 609 21.75 4.17 -10.13
CA TYR A 609 21.84 2.71 -10.15
C TYR A 609 22.24 2.25 -11.55
N ASP A 610 23.07 1.22 -11.64
CA ASP A 610 23.46 0.63 -12.92
C ASP A 610 22.23 0.07 -13.66
N PRO A 611 22.12 0.26 -14.99
CA PRO A 611 21.03 -0.31 -15.77
C PRO A 611 20.99 -1.84 -15.69
N ILE A 612 19.81 -2.39 -15.37
CA ILE A 612 19.57 -3.84 -15.40
C ILE A 612 19.08 -4.21 -16.80
N SER A 613 19.64 -5.26 -17.40
CA SER A 613 19.17 -5.77 -18.70
C SER A 613 19.10 -7.30 -18.76
N ASP A 614 18.08 -7.82 -19.43
CA ASP A 614 17.88 -9.25 -19.72
C ASP A 614 17.12 -9.43 -21.05
N GLY A 615 17.85 -9.83 -22.10
CA GLY A 615 17.29 -9.96 -23.44
C GLY A 615 16.81 -8.62 -24.00
N ILE A 616 15.49 -8.46 -24.16
CA ILE A 616 14.85 -7.23 -24.65
C ILE A 616 14.39 -6.28 -23.53
N PHE A 617 14.54 -6.69 -22.26
CA PHE A 617 14.13 -5.92 -21.09
C PHE A 617 15.27 -5.07 -20.54
N TRP A 618 14.95 -3.84 -20.17
CA TRP A 618 15.83 -2.88 -19.51
C TRP A 618 15.11 -2.20 -18.33
N GLU A 619 15.80 -2.01 -17.20
CA GLU A 619 15.33 -1.20 -16.08
C GLU A 619 16.37 -0.14 -15.72
N PHE A 620 15.91 1.10 -15.57
CA PHE A 620 16.67 2.28 -15.18
C PHE A 620 16.08 2.88 -13.91
N ARG A 621 16.93 3.30 -12.97
CA ARG A 621 16.50 3.99 -11.76
C ARG A 621 17.45 5.12 -11.43
N HIS A 622 16.90 6.25 -11.01
CA HIS A 622 17.66 7.32 -10.39
C HIS A 622 16.86 7.92 -9.23
N ASP A 623 17.44 7.92 -8.04
CA ASP A 623 16.90 8.61 -6.87
C ASP A 623 17.65 9.95 -6.73
N MET A 624 17.00 11.09 -6.99
CA MET A 624 17.61 12.41 -6.74
C MET A 624 17.78 12.69 -5.26
N ASP A 625 16.89 12.12 -4.44
CA ASP A 625 17.05 12.03 -3.00
C ASP A 625 16.66 10.62 -2.54
N LYS A 626 17.67 9.80 -2.24
CA LYS A 626 17.49 8.40 -1.80
C LYS A 626 16.91 8.27 -0.39
N VAL A 627 16.87 9.35 0.39
CA VAL A 627 16.22 9.37 1.71
C VAL A 627 14.72 9.46 1.47
N LEU A 628 14.26 10.49 0.77
CA LEU A 628 12.86 10.69 0.41
C LEU A 628 12.28 9.52 -0.43
N ALA A 629 13.04 9.05 -1.43
CA ALA A 629 12.62 7.97 -2.35
C ALA A 629 12.25 6.64 -1.68
N ASN A 630 12.74 6.44 -0.46
CA ASN A 630 12.69 5.18 0.26
C ASN A 630 12.04 5.31 1.65
N ALA A 631 11.70 6.52 2.09
CA ALA A 631 11.05 6.79 3.38
C ALA A 631 9.52 6.58 3.38
N SER A 632 8.89 6.51 2.19
CA SER A 632 7.45 6.24 2.06
C SER A 632 7.09 4.86 2.63
N PRO A 633 6.17 4.75 3.61
CA PRO A 633 5.83 3.48 4.23
C PRO A 633 5.24 2.46 3.25
N VAL A 634 5.55 1.19 3.47
CA VAL A 634 4.93 0.05 2.77
C VAL A 634 3.92 -0.58 3.73
N TRP A 635 2.62 -0.46 3.46
CA TRP A 635 1.57 -0.86 4.41
C TRP A 635 1.16 -2.32 4.27
N ALA A 636 1.20 -3.10 5.36
CA ALA A 636 0.87 -4.53 5.35
C ALA A 636 -0.55 -4.81 4.85
N GLY A 637 -1.53 -3.99 5.27
CA GLY A 637 -2.94 -4.07 4.84
C GLY A 637 -3.11 -3.96 3.31
N LYS A 638 -2.31 -3.11 2.65
CA LYS A 638 -2.34 -2.96 1.19
C LYS A 638 -1.73 -4.14 0.44
N ILE A 639 -0.68 -4.75 1.01
CA ILE A 639 -0.12 -5.99 0.46
C ILE A 639 -1.14 -7.13 0.57
N LEU A 640 -1.84 -7.21 1.70
CA LEU A 640 -2.92 -8.18 1.90
C LEU A 640 -4.06 -7.96 0.90
N ASP A 641 -4.52 -6.72 0.70
CA ASP A 641 -5.52 -6.38 -0.33
C ASP A 641 -5.10 -6.83 -1.72
N ALA A 642 -3.87 -6.50 -2.14
CA ALA A 642 -3.35 -6.91 -3.44
C ALA A 642 -3.30 -8.43 -3.57
N MET A 643 -2.86 -9.15 -2.53
CA MET A 643 -2.80 -10.62 -2.53
C MET A 643 -4.20 -11.25 -2.55
N GLN A 644 -5.16 -10.72 -1.79
CA GLN A 644 -6.55 -11.17 -1.77
C GLN A 644 -7.26 -10.90 -3.10
N ARG A 645 -7.05 -9.72 -3.68
CA ARG A 645 -7.46 -9.42 -5.07
C ARG A 645 -6.86 -10.47 -5.99
N GLN A 646 -5.58 -10.83 -5.87
CA GLN A 646 -4.95 -11.92 -6.65
C GLN A 646 -5.55 -13.33 -6.45
N GLY A 647 -6.63 -13.50 -5.67
CA GLY A 647 -7.25 -14.78 -5.37
C GLY A 647 -6.39 -15.65 -4.44
N ARG A 648 -5.32 -15.07 -3.87
CA ARG A 648 -4.35 -15.74 -3.02
C ARG A 648 -4.68 -15.40 -1.57
N LYS A 649 -4.71 -16.41 -0.70
CA LYS A 649 -4.83 -16.21 0.75
C LYS A 649 -3.50 -16.53 1.44
N PRO A 650 -3.06 -15.73 2.43
CA PRO A 650 -1.92 -16.10 3.25
C PRO A 650 -2.16 -17.46 3.91
N ASN A 651 -1.09 -18.23 4.09
CA ASN A 651 -1.11 -19.50 4.79
C ASN A 651 0.28 -19.80 5.35
N ALA A 652 0.41 -20.86 6.16
CA ALA A 652 1.65 -21.24 6.84
C ALA A 652 2.89 -21.36 5.94
N ASN A 653 2.71 -21.64 4.64
CA ASN A 653 3.81 -21.79 3.67
C ASN A 653 3.89 -20.62 2.67
N ASN A 654 3.06 -19.60 2.82
CA ASN A 654 3.02 -18.44 1.93
C ASN A 654 2.62 -17.19 2.73
N MET A 655 3.44 -16.85 3.72
CA MET A 655 3.26 -15.69 4.58
C MET A 655 3.82 -14.43 3.88
N ILE A 656 3.13 -13.31 4.00
CA ILE A 656 3.57 -12.01 3.45
C ILE A 656 4.59 -11.41 4.43
N LEU A 657 5.77 -11.01 3.94
CA LEU A 657 6.74 -10.23 4.73
C LEU A 657 6.90 -8.78 4.30
N GLY A 658 6.67 -8.43 3.03
CA GLY A 658 6.91 -7.07 2.57
C GLY A 658 7.00 -6.94 1.05
N ILE A 659 7.72 -5.92 0.59
CA ILE A 659 7.98 -5.65 -0.83
C ILE A 659 9.49 -5.69 -1.11
N GLY A 660 9.90 -6.34 -2.20
CA GLY A 660 11.28 -6.47 -2.63
C GLY A 660 11.85 -5.18 -3.25
N LEU A 661 13.11 -5.23 -3.68
CA LEU A 661 13.76 -4.11 -4.39
C LEU A 661 13.23 -3.93 -5.84
N ASP A 662 12.64 -4.99 -6.39
CA ASP A 662 11.96 -5.08 -7.68
C ASP A 662 10.53 -4.53 -7.67
N ASP A 663 10.04 -4.12 -6.49
CA ASP A 663 8.68 -3.67 -6.18
C ASP A 663 7.62 -4.80 -6.18
N ASP A 664 8.04 -6.08 -6.15
CA ASP A 664 7.15 -7.26 -6.06
C ASP A 664 6.95 -7.72 -4.59
N VAL A 665 5.89 -8.49 -4.31
CA VAL A 665 5.57 -8.96 -2.94
C VAL A 665 6.51 -10.09 -2.53
N VAL A 666 7.20 -9.93 -1.40
CA VAL A 666 8.08 -10.95 -0.83
C VAL A 666 7.30 -11.86 0.12
N THR A 667 7.30 -13.16 -0.20
CA THR A 667 6.55 -14.20 0.49
C THR A 667 7.45 -15.38 0.90
N THR A 668 7.04 -16.09 1.96
CA THR A 668 7.69 -17.36 2.34
C THR A 668 7.48 -18.49 1.33
N GLY A 669 6.57 -18.34 0.36
CA GLY A 669 6.26 -19.38 -0.63
C GLY A 669 7.07 -19.32 -1.93
N LYS A 670 7.64 -18.16 -2.28
CA LYS A 670 8.31 -17.94 -3.58
C LYS A 670 9.72 -17.37 -3.43
N GLU A 671 9.85 -16.16 -2.88
CA GLU A 671 11.11 -15.39 -2.86
C GLU A 671 12.10 -15.94 -1.84
N ILE A 672 11.62 -16.34 -0.67
CA ILE A 672 12.42 -16.86 0.44
C ILE A 672 11.90 -18.22 0.90
N LYS A 673 11.65 -19.12 -0.07
CA LYS A 673 11.09 -20.47 0.13
C LYS A 673 11.80 -21.29 1.21
N GLU A 674 13.11 -21.09 1.39
CA GLU A 674 13.94 -21.71 2.41
C GLU A 674 13.38 -21.47 3.82
N PHE A 675 12.71 -20.35 4.07
CA PHE A 675 12.07 -20.02 5.35
C PHE A 675 11.09 -21.11 5.82
N ASN A 676 10.38 -21.78 4.90
CA ASN A 676 9.48 -22.86 5.28
C ASN A 676 10.20 -24.18 5.64
N ASP A 677 11.48 -24.31 5.27
CA ASP A 677 12.32 -25.49 5.51
C ASP A 677 13.20 -25.34 6.77
N HIS A 678 13.20 -24.16 7.38
CA HIS A 678 13.88 -23.85 8.64
C HIS A 678 12.91 -23.98 9.83
N THR A 679 13.45 -24.32 11.00
CA THR A 679 12.69 -24.40 12.27
C THR A 679 12.98 -23.19 13.15
N SER A 680 14.16 -22.58 12.99
CA SER A 680 14.61 -21.44 13.78
C SER A 680 14.94 -20.25 12.89
N HIS A 681 14.53 -19.07 13.32
CA HIS A 681 14.65 -17.82 12.59
C HIS A 681 15.23 -16.73 13.49
N GLY A 682 16.39 -16.19 13.12
CA GLY A 682 16.94 -15.00 13.78
C GLY A 682 16.34 -13.71 13.21
N ILE A 683 16.06 -12.72 14.05
CA ILE A 683 15.72 -11.35 13.61
C ILE A 683 16.62 -10.37 14.38
N PHE A 684 17.61 -9.79 13.71
CA PHE A 684 18.59 -8.89 14.34
C PHE A 684 18.58 -7.52 13.68
N ALA A 685 18.29 -6.48 14.46
CA ALA A 685 18.34 -5.10 14.01
C ALA A 685 18.52 -4.15 15.22
N GLY A 686 18.99 -2.94 14.98
CA GLY A 686 19.14 -1.94 16.05
C GLY A 686 17.80 -1.50 16.66
N SER A 687 17.87 -0.84 17.82
CA SER A 687 16.70 -0.24 18.46
C SER A 687 15.92 0.66 17.50
N ARG A 688 14.59 0.55 17.54
CA ARG A 688 13.63 1.21 16.63
C ARG A 688 13.85 0.94 15.13
N SER A 689 14.70 0.00 14.69
CA SER A 689 14.95 -0.31 13.27
C SER A 689 13.89 -1.20 12.58
N GLY A 690 12.74 -1.43 13.22
CA GLY A 690 11.62 -2.20 12.64
C GLY A 690 11.46 -3.65 13.13
N LYS A 691 12.32 -4.15 14.03
CA LYS A 691 12.28 -5.56 14.49
C LYS A 691 10.92 -6.01 15.07
N GLY A 692 10.31 -5.18 15.93
CA GLY A 692 9.00 -5.47 16.54
C GLY A 692 7.87 -5.48 15.51
N LEU A 693 7.88 -4.55 14.55
CA LEU A 693 6.87 -4.45 13.48
C LEU A 693 6.93 -5.67 12.55
N THR A 694 8.14 -6.09 12.14
CA THR A 694 8.35 -7.33 11.37
C THR A 694 7.85 -8.55 12.15
N THR A 695 8.08 -8.59 13.47
CA THR A 695 7.61 -9.69 14.33
C THR A 695 6.08 -9.68 14.48
N GLN A 696 5.45 -8.52 14.63
CA GLN A 696 3.99 -8.39 14.64
C GLN A 696 3.38 -8.91 13.33
N GLN A 697 3.95 -8.57 12.17
CA GLN A 697 3.50 -9.13 10.89
C GLN A 697 3.63 -10.68 10.86
N ILE A 698 4.73 -11.23 11.37
CA ILE A 698 4.93 -12.69 11.48
C ILE A 698 3.91 -13.33 12.43
N LEU A 699 3.61 -12.72 13.59
CA LEU A 699 2.61 -13.20 14.55
C LEU A 699 1.20 -13.20 13.92
N ALA A 700 0.84 -12.12 13.22
CA ALA A 700 -0.43 -12.04 12.51
C ALA A 700 -0.57 -13.14 11.45
N MET A 701 0.50 -13.40 10.67
CA MET A 701 0.51 -14.47 9.66
C MET A 701 0.30 -15.87 10.26
N HIS A 702 0.83 -16.15 11.46
CA HIS A 702 0.59 -17.42 12.14
C HIS A 702 -0.86 -17.56 12.63
N LEU A 703 -1.45 -16.49 13.17
CA LEU A 703 -2.87 -16.46 13.54
C LEU A 703 -3.78 -16.66 12.31
N ILE A 704 -3.46 -16.03 11.18
CA ILE A 704 -4.15 -16.23 9.89
C ILE A 704 -4.03 -17.68 9.40
N ALA A 705 -2.88 -18.32 9.63
CA ALA A 705 -2.68 -19.73 9.35
C ALA A 705 -3.31 -20.69 10.38
N GLY A 706 -3.91 -20.19 11.46
CA GLY A 706 -4.48 -20.99 12.55
C GLY A 706 -3.45 -21.67 13.47
N ILE A 707 -2.17 -21.32 13.33
CA ILE A 707 -1.03 -21.80 14.14
C ILE A 707 -0.95 -20.95 15.40
N ALA A 708 -0.89 -21.60 16.56
CA ALA A 708 -0.84 -20.91 17.85
C ALA A 708 0.54 -20.27 18.11
N PRO A 709 0.63 -18.94 18.31
CA PRO A 709 1.85 -18.30 18.75
C PRO A 709 1.92 -18.23 20.29
N GLY A 710 3.14 -18.32 20.82
CA GLY A 710 3.49 -17.98 22.20
C GLY A 710 4.73 -17.09 22.22
N LEU A 711 4.87 -16.27 23.26
CA LEU A 711 5.85 -15.18 23.31
C LEU A 711 6.50 -15.06 24.70
N ALA A 712 7.83 -15.06 24.74
CA ALA A 712 8.60 -14.49 25.84
C ALA A 712 9.12 -13.13 25.42
N ASP A 713 8.68 -12.10 26.13
CA ASP A 713 9.07 -10.71 25.94
C ASP A 713 9.98 -10.28 27.12
N ASN A 714 10.73 -9.20 27.00
CA ASN A 714 11.41 -8.54 28.12
C ASN A 714 11.32 -7.02 28.02
N LYS A 715 10.30 -6.52 27.32
CA LYS A 715 9.85 -5.14 27.27
C LYS A 715 8.44 -5.14 26.66
N PRO A 716 7.35 -5.07 27.44
CA PRO A 716 6.04 -5.61 27.06
C PRO A 716 5.31 -4.81 25.95
N ASP A 717 5.81 -4.80 24.72
CA ASP A 717 5.16 -4.16 23.57
C ASP A 717 4.31 -5.17 22.77
N MET A 718 4.85 -6.36 22.49
CA MET A 718 4.11 -7.47 21.89
C MET A 718 3.41 -8.36 22.90
N ALA A 719 3.96 -8.53 24.11
CA ALA A 719 3.27 -9.29 25.16
C ALA A 719 1.93 -8.65 25.56
N SER A 720 1.90 -7.31 25.63
CA SER A 720 0.68 -6.53 25.90
C SER A 720 -0.38 -6.71 24.81
N LEU A 721 0.05 -6.72 23.54
CA LEU A 721 -0.83 -6.94 22.38
C LEU A 721 -1.48 -8.34 22.36
N LEU A 722 -0.72 -9.40 22.62
CA LEU A 722 -1.29 -10.75 22.59
C LEU A 722 -2.21 -11.02 23.80
N LEU A 723 -1.88 -10.47 24.98
CA LEU A 723 -2.70 -10.59 26.18
C LEU A 723 -3.99 -9.77 26.12
N SER A 724 -4.03 -8.65 25.39
CA SER A 724 -5.27 -7.91 25.17
C SER A 724 -6.28 -8.70 24.31
N ILE A 725 -5.80 -9.54 23.38
CA ILE A 725 -6.63 -10.44 22.57
C ILE A 725 -7.07 -11.67 23.39
N ASN A 726 -6.15 -12.29 24.14
CA ASN A 726 -6.47 -13.38 25.07
C ASN A 726 -5.60 -13.29 26.35
N PRO A 727 -6.18 -12.93 27.51
CA PRO A 727 -5.46 -12.82 28.79
C PRO A 727 -4.81 -14.11 29.29
N ASP A 728 -5.29 -15.27 28.83
CA ASP A 728 -4.76 -16.59 29.18
C ASP A 728 -3.76 -17.13 28.14
N ALA A 729 -3.37 -16.33 27.13
CA ALA A 729 -2.41 -16.73 26.10
C ALA A 729 -1.07 -17.19 26.70
N PHE A 730 -0.36 -18.08 25.99
CA PHE A 730 0.97 -18.57 26.38
C PHE A 730 2.04 -17.49 26.16
N VAL A 731 2.04 -16.48 27.03
CA VAL A 731 2.81 -15.24 26.92
C VAL A 731 3.37 -14.85 28.30
N VAL A 732 4.64 -14.45 28.35
CA VAL A 732 5.27 -13.88 29.54
C VAL A 732 6.11 -12.65 29.19
N ASN A 733 6.29 -11.75 30.15
CA ASN A 733 7.37 -10.75 30.11
C ASN A 733 8.42 -11.06 31.18
N GLY A 734 9.68 -10.79 30.89
CA GLY A 734 10.79 -10.84 31.84
C GLY A 734 10.77 -9.69 32.86
N SER A 735 11.90 -9.45 33.51
CA SER A 735 12.04 -8.48 34.60
C SER A 735 11.96 -7.01 34.17
N ASN A 736 12.30 -6.69 32.92
CA ASN A 736 12.23 -5.32 32.41
C ASN A 736 10.78 -4.98 32.00
N ILE A 737 10.01 -4.53 33.00
CA ILE A 737 8.64 -4.03 32.84
C ILE A 737 8.66 -2.50 32.96
N ALA A 738 8.32 -1.82 31.86
CA ALA A 738 8.04 -0.39 31.84
C ALA A 738 6.64 -0.21 31.24
N CYS A 739 5.68 0.24 32.07
CA CYS A 739 4.33 0.57 31.63
C CYS A 739 4.29 2.05 31.25
N ASN A 740 4.41 2.35 29.95
CA ASN A 740 4.30 3.70 29.42
C ASN A 740 3.71 3.66 27.98
N PRO A 741 2.37 3.64 27.86
CA PRO A 741 1.69 3.60 26.56
C PRO A 741 2.08 4.76 25.63
N GLU A 742 2.37 5.94 26.18
CA GLU A 742 2.81 7.14 25.44
C GLU A 742 4.22 7.00 24.84
N GLU A 743 5.03 6.08 25.35
CA GLU A 743 6.34 5.71 24.77
C GLU A 743 6.29 4.40 23.97
N GLY A 744 5.11 3.81 23.79
CA GLY A 744 4.89 2.57 23.06
C GLY A 744 5.22 1.30 23.85
N THR A 745 5.19 1.35 25.18
CA THR A 745 5.48 0.18 26.04
C THR A 745 4.28 -0.16 26.91
N ASP A 746 3.86 -1.43 26.92
CA ASP A 746 2.59 -1.86 27.51
C ASP A 746 1.37 -1.08 26.98
N MET A 747 1.29 -0.89 25.66
CA MET A 747 0.25 -0.06 25.00
C MET A 747 -1.20 -0.48 25.34
N PHE A 748 -1.42 -1.74 25.75
CA PHE A 748 -2.73 -2.26 26.15
C PHE A 748 -2.87 -2.45 27.67
N MET A 749 -1.96 -1.89 28.47
CA MET A 749 -1.98 -1.86 29.95
C MET A 749 -2.15 -3.26 30.60
N GLN A 750 -1.43 -4.26 30.09
CA GLN A 750 -1.47 -5.64 30.57
C GLN A 750 -0.44 -5.93 31.67
N TYR A 751 0.52 -5.03 31.92
CA TYR A 751 1.60 -5.16 32.91
C TYR A 751 1.63 -3.96 33.88
N THR A 752 0.45 -3.50 34.30
CA THR A 752 0.28 -2.48 35.35
C THR A 752 0.91 -2.89 36.68
N ALA A 753 1.15 -1.93 37.59
CA ALA A 753 1.66 -2.20 38.93
C ALA A 753 0.82 -3.23 39.71
N ALA A 754 -0.50 -3.23 39.53
CA ALA A 754 -1.40 -4.22 40.12
C ALA A 754 -1.14 -5.63 39.56
N LYS A 755 -0.94 -5.76 38.24
CA LYS A 755 -0.59 -7.05 37.62
C LYS A 755 0.80 -7.54 38.04
N VAL A 756 1.76 -6.63 38.18
CA VAL A 756 3.10 -6.96 38.70
C VAL A 756 3.02 -7.47 40.13
N ALA A 757 2.21 -6.87 40.99
CA ALA A 757 1.97 -7.36 42.36
C ALA A 757 1.25 -8.72 42.37
N GLU A 758 0.26 -8.93 41.49
CA GLU A 758 -0.42 -10.21 41.31
C GLU A 758 0.56 -11.33 40.90
N LEU A 759 1.44 -11.07 39.92
CA LEU A 759 2.48 -12.01 39.49
C LEU A 759 3.49 -12.33 40.61
N GLN A 760 3.79 -11.37 41.49
CA GLN A 760 4.62 -11.60 42.67
C GLN A 760 3.91 -12.46 43.72
N ALA A 761 2.64 -12.19 44.00
CA ALA A 761 1.85 -12.94 44.99
C ALA A 761 1.58 -14.40 44.59
N ARG A 762 1.55 -14.69 43.28
CA ARG A 762 1.45 -16.05 42.72
C ARG A 762 2.77 -16.84 42.79
N ALA A 763 3.91 -16.17 42.86
CA ALA A 763 5.23 -16.82 42.82
C ALA A 763 5.54 -17.52 44.15
N ARG A 764 5.81 -18.83 44.10
CA ARG A 764 6.19 -19.61 45.28
C ARG A 764 7.72 -19.63 45.41
N ILE A 765 8.25 -18.67 46.16
CA ILE A 765 9.70 -18.50 46.38
C ILE A 765 10.09 -19.12 47.73
N PRO A 766 10.89 -20.20 47.77
CA PRO A 766 11.40 -20.76 49.03
C PRO A 766 12.14 -19.73 49.88
N GLU A 767 11.93 -19.76 51.19
CA GLU A 767 12.46 -18.76 52.13
C GLU A 767 13.99 -18.63 52.06
N TYR A 768 14.70 -19.74 51.81
CA TYR A 768 16.16 -19.78 51.68
C TYR A 768 16.71 -19.08 50.41
N LEU A 769 15.86 -18.70 49.44
CA LEU A 769 16.28 -17.82 48.33
C LEU A 769 16.20 -16.35 48.72
N ASN A 770 15.31 -15.99 49.65
CA ASN A 770 15.17 -14.65 50.20
C ASN A 770 16.10 -14.39 51.40
N LYS A 771 16.70 -15.44 51.99
CA LYS A 771 17.61 -15.37 53.15
C LYS A 771 18.95 -16.04 52.84
N LYS A 772 20.06 -15.32 53.11
CA LYS A 772 21.49 -15.67 52.94
C LYS A 772 22.06 -15.40 51.54
N ASN A 773 23.09 -14.54 51.49
CA ASN A 773 24.25 -14.46 50.57
C ASN A 773 24.13 -14.60 49.03
N LEU A 774 23.00 -15.02 48.45
CA LEU A 774 22.80 -15.05 47.00
C LEU A 774 22.59 -13.63 46.45
N ALA A 775 23.06 -13.39 45.22
CA ALA A 775 22.75 -12.19 44.46
C ALA A 775 21.32 -12.30 43.88
N TRP A 776 20.33 -12.13 44.76
CA TRP A 776 18.89 -12.20 44.48
C TRP A 776 18.25 -10.82 44.63
N ALA A 777 17.91 -10.19 43.50
CA ALA A 777 17.13 -8.96 43.49
C ALA A 777 15.65 -9.31 43.71
N PRO A 778 14.96 -8.71 44.71
CA PRO A 778 13.61 -9.09 45.08
C PRO A 778 12.56 -8.66 44.04
N GLY A 779 11.42 -9.36 44.03
CA GLY A 779 10.26 -9.04 43.19
C GLY A 779 10.41 -9.43 41.72
N TYR A 780 9.32 -9.27 40.96
CA TYR A 780 9.24 -9.66 39.55
C TYR A 780 10.14 -8.82 38.65
N THR A 781 10.26 -7.52 38.93
CA THR A 781 11.19 -6.61 38.25
C THR A 781 12.65 -6.82 38.65
N GLY A 782 12.92 -7.64 39.67
CA GLY A 782 14.23 -8.15 40.04
C GLY A 782 14.54 -9.49 39.35
N THR A 783 15.06 -10.45 40.11
CA THR A 783 15.53 -11.73 39.57
C THR A 783 14.39 -12.64 39.11
N LEU A 784 13.20 -12.55 39.74
CA LEU A 784 12.08 -13.46 39.47
C LEU A 784 11.64 -13.40 37.99
N GLY A 785 11.47 -12.22 37.39
CA GLY A 785 11.05 -12.10 35.99
C GLY A 785 12.06 -12.70 35.00
N THR A 786 13.36 -12.56 35.28
CA THR A 786 14.42 -13.20 34.48
C THR A 786 14.37 -14.73 34.59
N ILE A 787 14.06 -15.28 35.78
CA ILE A 787 13.88 -16.73 35.97
C ILE A 787 12.58 -17.24 35.34
N VAL A 788 11.49 -16.45 35.39
CA VAL A 788 10.22 -16.78 34.70
C VAL A 788 10.43 -16.88 33.20
N TYR A 789 11.16 -15.93 32.58
CA TYR A 789 11.52 -16.02 31.16
C TYR A 789 12.32 -17.30 30.87
N LEU A 790 13.35 -17.59 31.67
CA LEU A 790 14.17 -18.80 31.51
C LEU A 790 13.31 -20.08 31.61
N ARG A 791 12.42 -20.18 32.60
CA ARG A 791 11.58 -21.37 32.81
C ARG A 791 10.46 -21.49 31.79
N TYR A 792 9.91 -20.38 31.31
CA TYR A 792 9.04 -20.37 30.12
C TYR A 792 9.77 -20.90 28.89
N MET A 793 11.02 -20.49 28.65
CA MET A 793 11.85 -21.01 27.55
C MET A 793 12.07 -22.53 27.68
N ILE A 794 12.37 -23.04 28.88
CA ILE A 794 12.48 -24.49 29.14
C ILE A 794 11.14 -25.20 28.88
N LEU A 795 10.01 -24.64 29.30
CA LEU A 795 8.69 -25.22 29.07
C LEU A 795 8.33 -25.26 27.57
N ALA A 796 8.51 -24.15 26.85
CA ALA A 796 8.23 -24.03 25.43
C ALA A 796 9.12 -24.98 24.58
N LEU A 797 10.42 -25.04 24.87
CA LEU A 797 11.34 -25.96 24.20
C LEU A 797 11.11 -27.42 24.62
N GLY A 798 10.62 -27.66 25.85
CA GLY A 798 10.15 -28.96 26.34
C GLY A 798 8.95 -29.47 25.55
N MET A 799 7.96 -28.60 25.33
CA MET A 799 6.80 -28.89 24.48
C MET A 799 7.25 -29.19 23.04
N LEU A 800 8.10 -28.34 22.44
CA LEU A 800 8.67 -28.59 21.11
C LEU A 800 9.42 -29.92 21.02
N ALA A 801 10.23 -30.27 22.03
CA ALA A 801 10.91 -31.55 22.10
C ALA A 801 9.90 -32.72 22.16
N ALA A 802 8.87 -32.63 23.00
CA ALA A 802 7.84 -33.66 23.13
C ALA A 802 7.01 -33.84 21.84
N ARG A 803 6.77 -32.77 21.06
CA ARG A 803 6.11 -32.86 19.74
C ARG A 803 6.84 -33.79 18.77
N THR A 804 8.17 -33.94 18.89
CA THR A 804 8.96 -34.85 18.03
C THR A 804 8.70 -36.34 18.29
N ILE A 805 8.02 -36.72 19.38
CA ILE A 805 7.78 -38.12 19.77
C ILE A 805 6.74 -38.79 18.86
N SER A 806 5.60 -38.13 18.58
CA SER A 806 4.54 -38.67 17.72
C SER A 806 3.58 -37.58 17.21
N PRO A 807 2.90 -37.79 16.05
CA PRO A 807 1.85 -36.90 15.58
C PRO A 807 0.68 -36.71 16.56
N GLU A 808 0.37 -37.72 17.37
CA GLU A 808 -0.69 -37.69 18.38
C GLU A 808 -0.32 -36.73 19.53
N ILE A 809 0.93 -36.77 20.00
CA ILE A 809 1.47 -35.84 21.00
C ILE A 809 1.56 -34.43 20.39
N ALA A 810 2.01 -34.30 19.14
CA ALA A 810 2.01 -33.01 18.44
C ALA A 810 0.61 -32.39 18.32
N LYS A 811 -0.42 -33.19 18.06
CA LYS A 811 -1.81 -32.75 18.02
C LYS A 811 -2.30 -32.24 19.39
N GLN A 812 -1.87 -32.86 20.49
CA GLN A 812 -2.18 -32.41 21.86
C GLN A 812 -1.43 -31.13 22.23
N LEU A 813 -0.18 -30.99 21.76
CA LEU A 813 0.71 -29.87 22.11
C LEU A 813 0.58 -28.68 21.15
N GLY A 814 -0.65 -28.15 21.01
CA GLY A 814 -0.95 -26.93 20.25
C GLY A 814 -1.39 -27.14 18.80
N GLY A 815 -1.27 -28.37 18.26
CA GLY A 815 -1.89 -28.75 16.99
C GLY A 815 -0.97 -29.48 16.00
N LYS A 816 -1.59 -30.16 15.03
CA LYS A 816 -0.89 -30.97 14.01
C LYS A 816 -0.06 -30.13 13.02
N ASP A 817 -0.45 -28.88 12.79
CA ASP A 817 0.12 -28.03 11.73
C ASP A 817 1.33 -27.21 12.22
N GLY A 818 1.63 -27.26 13.53
CA GLY A 818 2.76 -26.58 14.15
C GLY A 818 2.36 -25.68 15.32
N ILE A 819 3.38 -25.13 15.99
CA ILE A 819 3.27 -24.01 16.93
C ILE A 819 4.34 -22.95 16.60
N CYS A 820 4.10 -21.70 16.95
CA CYS A 820 5.06 -20.61 16.80
C CYS A 820 5.51 -20.16 18.19
N ILE A 821 6.83 -20.10 18.44
CA ILE A 821 7.39 -19.59 19.70
C ILE A 821 8.30 -18.42 19.37
N VAL A 822 8.11 -17.29 20.07
CA VAL A 822 8.93 -16.09 19.93
C VAL A 822 9.67 -15.84 21.24
N PHE A 823 10.98 -15.61 21.14
CA PHE A 823 11.84 -15.10 22.20
C PHE A 823 12.33 -13.72 21.77
N ASP A 824 11.78 -12.64 22.34
CA ASP A 824 12.24 -11.26 22.11
C ASP A 824 13.18 -10.76 23.21
N GLU A 825 13.92 -9.71 22.88
CA GLU A 825 14.96 -9.07 23.69
C GLU A 825 16.00 -10.09 24.19
N ILE A 826 16.38 -11.06 23.34
CA ILE A 826 17.32 -12.13 23.71
C ILE A 826 18.72 -11.59 24.06
N SER A 827 19.11 -10.42 23.56
CA SER A 827 20.37 -9.77 23.90
C SER A 827 20.36 -9.31 25.37
N ASN A 828 19.38 -8.48 25.74
CA ASN A 828 19.20 -7.97 27.10
C ASN A 828 18.92 -9.10 28.10
N THR A 829 18.03 -10.03 27.75
CA THR A 829 17.68 -11.16 28.62
C THR A 829 18.87 -12.11 28.84
N ASN A 830 19.68 -12.36 27.80
CA ASN A 830 20.92 -13.13 27.95
C ASN A 830 21.92 -12.43 28.87
N GLN A 831 22.06 -11.10 28.80
CA GLN A 831 22.94 -10.35 29.69
C GLN A 831 22.46 -10.43 31.16
N GLN A 832 21.15 -10.32 31.41
CA GLN A 832 20.57 -10.50 32.74
C GLN A 832 20.82 -11.92 33.28
N ILE A 833 20.61 -12.94 32.45
CA ILE A 833 20.89 -14.35 32.77
C ILE A 833 22.39 -14.56 33.06
N GLN A 834 23.29 -14.04 32.22
CA GLN A 834 24.73 -14.10 32.44
C GLN A 834 25.15 -13.41 33.74
N THR A 835 24.64 -12.22 34.02
CA THR A 835 24.93 -11.48 35.26
C THR A 835 24.46 -12.26 36.49
N PHE A 836 23.24 -12.83 36.43
CA PHE A 836 22.71 -13.70 37.48
C PHE A 836 23.60 -14.93 37.71
N PHE A 837 24.05 -15.59 36.64
CA PHE A 837 24.94 -16.73 36.74
C PHE A 837 26.35 -16.35 37.22
N GLN A 838 26.98 -15.30 36.67
CA GLN A 838 28.28 -14.80 37.11
C GLN A 838 28.31 -14.43 38.60
N SER A 839 27.29 -13.71 39.07
CA SER A 839 27.24 -13.23 40.46
C SER A 839 27.01 -14.35 41.47
N ASN A 840 26.38 -15.46 41.07
CA ASN A 840 26.04 -16.56 41.97
C ASN A 840 27.00 -17.77 41.84
N MET A 841 27.43 -18.16 40.64
CA MET A 841 28.31 -19.32 40.42
C MET A 841 29.68 -19.19 41.12
N GLN A 842 30.20 -17.97 41.30
CA GLN A 842 31.49 -17.72 41.97
C GLN A 842 31.45 -17.99 43.48
N GLY A 843 30.27 -18.01 44.10
CA GLY A 843 30.10 -18.17 45.55
C GLY A 843 29.25 -19.36 45.97
N HIS A 844 28.37 -19.86 45.09
CA HIS A 844 27.17 -20.58 45.52
C HIS A 844 26.87 -21.89 44.77
N MET A 845 27.89 -22.56 44.23
CA MET A 845 27.73 -23.90 43.66
C MET A 845 28.50 -24.98 44.42
N CYS A 846 27.96 -26.20 44.35
CA CYS A 846 28.64 -27.41 44.79
C CYS A 846 29.86 -27.68 43.90
N TYR A 847 30.97 -28.08 44.51
CA TYR A 847 32.11 -28.55 43.73
C TYR A 847 31.92 -29.97 43.17
N THR A 848 32.68 -30.33 42.13
CA THR A 848 32.51 -31.55 41.31
C THR A 848 32.51 -32.85 42.12
N ASN A 849 33.34 -32.94 43.15
CA ASN A 849 33.43 -34.13 44.01
C ASN A 849 32.41 -34.13 45.17
N TYR A 850 31.57 -33.12 45.32
CA TYR A 850 30.73 -32.96 46.52
C TYR A 850 29.76 -34.15 46.68
N GLU A 851 29.10 -34.56 45.59
CA GLU A 851 28.18 -35.71 45.60
C GLU A 851 28.87 -37.03 45.97
N SER A 852 30.11 -37.25 45.50
CA SER A 852 30.86 -38.47 45.80
C SER A 852 31.44 -38.46 47.22
N GLU A 853 31.83 -37.29 47.75
CA GLU A 853 32.19 -37.13 49.16
C GLU A 853 30.97 -37.30 50.08
N TRP A 854 29.80 -36.77 49.70
CA TRP A 854 28.55 -36.97 50.45
C TRP A 854 28.16 -38.45 50.49
N ALA A 855 28.22 -39.14 49.34
CA ALA A 855 27.98 -40.58 49.28
C ALA A 855 28.95 -41.39 50.15
N ALA A 856 30.23 -40.99 50.22
CA ALA A 856 31.22 -41.64 51.08
C ALA A 856 30.98 -41.36 52.59
N TRP A 857 30.44 -40.18 52.93
CA TRP A 857 30.04 -39.82 54.29
C TRP A 857 28.82 -40.62 54.74
N GLU A 858 27.76 -40.65 53.94
CA GLU A 858 26.55 -41.45 54.18
C GLU A 858 26.86 -42.95 54.32
N GLN A 859 27.65 -43.52 53.39
CA GLN A 859 28.08 -44.92 53.46
C GLN A 859 28.96 -45.26 54.68
N SER A 860 29.50 -44.24 55.37
CA SER A 860 30.25 -44.44 56.62
C SER A 860 29.39 -44.33 57.89
N GLY A 861 28.08 -44.11 57.76
CA GLY A 861 27.21 -43.80 58.89
C GLY A 861 27.49 -42.40 59.44
N PHE A 862 27.84 -41.45 58.55
CA PHE A 862 28.14 -40.05 58.86
C PHE A 862 29.38 -39.82 59.75
N ASP A 863 30.47 -40.58 59.59
CA ASP A 863 31.77 -40.29 60.21
C ASP A 863 32.30 -38.90 59.81
N ASP A 864 32.39 -37.96 60.75
CA ASP A 864 32.87 -36.58 60.54
C ASP A 864 34.17 -36.48 59.74
N LYS A 865 35.06 -37.49 59.82
CA LYS A 865 36.32 -37.54 59.06
C LYS A 865 36.12 -37.67 57.56
N LYS A 866 34.93 -38.09 57.12
CA LYS A 866 34.53 -38.23 55.72
C LYS A 866 33.51 -37.17 55.28
N LYS A 867 33.10 -36.25 56.16
CA LYS A 867 32.19 -35.15 55.81
C LYS A 867 32.74 -34.37 54.61
N PRO A 868 31.89 -33.97 53.64
CA PRO A 868 32.30 -33.09 52.55
C PRO A 868 32.97 -31.81 53.04
N LYS A 869 33.99 -31.35 52.32
CA LYS A 869 34.85 -30.22 52.72
C LYS A 869 34.21 -28.84 52.51
N GLN A 870 33.22 -28.75 51.62
CA GLN A 870 32.38 -27.55 51.47
C GLN A 870 31.15 -27.74 52.35
N ASP A 871 30.84 -26.74 53.17
CA ASP A 871 29.49 -26.57 53.71
C ASP A 871 28.64 -25.92 52.60
N VAL A 872 27.50 -26.54 52.27
CA VAL A 872 26.61 -26.11 51.17
C VAL A 872 25.24 -25.89 51.78
N ASN A 873 24.62 -24.74 51.53
CA ASN A 873 23.25 -24.46 51.99
C ASN A 873 22.17 -24.74 50.93
N GLU A 874 20.91 -24.62 51.32
CA GLU A 874 19.72 -24.92 50.52
C GLU A 874 19.65 -24.08 49.23
N GLY A 875 20.05 -22.80 49.30
CA GLY A 875 20.12 -21.90 48.14
C GLY A 875 21.25 -22.26 47.17
N GLU A 876 22.40 -22.72 47.68
CA GLU A 876 23.50 -23.22 46.85
C GLU A 876 23.12 -24.53 46.12
N MET A 877 22.33 -25.40 46.78
CA MET A 877 21.78 -26.60 46.17
C MET A 877 20.71 -26.31 45.11
N TRP A 878 19.82 -25.35 45.37
CA TRP A 878 18.83 -24.87 44.40
C TRP A 878 19.50 -24.35 43.13
N PHE A 879 20.52 -23.51 43.30
CA PHE A 879 21.25 -22.90 42.18
C PHE A 879 22.07 -23.94 41.41
N THR A 880 22.69 -24.90 42.11
CA THR A 880 23.34 -26.08 41.50
C THR A 880 22.33 -26.90 40.66
N SER A 881 21.09 -27.05 41.15
CA SER A 881 20.03 -27.79 40.45
C SER A 881 19.54 -27.06 39.19
N MET A 882 19.41 -25.73 39.25
CA MET A 882 19.09 -24.89 38.08
C MET A 882 20.17 -25.01 36.98
N TYR A 883 21.45 -25.08 37.34
CA TYR A 883 22.52 -25.36 36.39
C TYR A 883 22.36 -26.76 35.73
N PHE A 884 22.08 -27.81 36.51
CA PHE A 884 21.88 -29.15 35.95
C PHE A 884 20.65 -29.24 35.05
N MET A 885 19.56 -28.56 35.41
CA MET A 885 18.36 -28.42 34.57
C MET A 885 18.68 -27.77 33.22
N MET A 886 19.43 -26.68 33.22
CA MET A 886 19.92 -26.02 32.00
C MET A 886 20.77 -26.97 31.16
N ARG A 887 21.80 -27.58 31.76
CA ARG A 887 22.70 -28.51 31.09
C ARG A 887 21.96 -29.68 30.44
N LYS A 888 21.09 -30.38 31.18
CA LYS A 888 20.27 -31.48 30.66
C LYS A 888 19.35 -31.04 29.52
N SER A 889 18.80 -29.83 29.63
CA SER A 889 17.95 -29.28 28.57
C SER A 889 18.71 -29.07 27.26
N PHE A 890 19.92 -28.52 27.34
CA PHE A 890 20.79 -28.33 26.18
C PHE A 890 21.28 -29.65 25.58
N GLU A 891 21.70 -30.61 26.42
CA GLU A 891 22.08 -31.96 25.99
C GLU A 891 20.93 -32.62 25.22
N LYS A 892 19.69 -32.52 25.72
CA LYS A 892 18.50 -33.06 25.06
C LYS A 892 18.15 -32.39 23.74
N LEU A 893 18.19 -31.05 23.68
CA LEU A 893 17.92 -30.30 22.45
C LEU A 893 18.98 -30.58 21.38
N SER A 894 20.24 -30.71 21.78
CA SER A 894 21.35 -31.08 20.90
C SER A 894 21.18 -32.49 20.32
N GLN A 895 20.76 -33.48 21.14
CA GLN A 895 20.40 -34.83 20.66
C GLN A 895 19.26 -34.79 19.63
N LEU A 896 18.22 -33.99 19.86
CA LEU A 896 17.04 -33.91 19.00
C LEU A 896 17.27 -33.09 17.71
N ARG A 897 18.34 -32.30 17.61
CA ARG A 897 18.61 -31.38 16.49
C ARG A 897 18.49 -32.03 15.10
N ASN A 898 19.00 -33.25 14.94
CA ASN A 898 19.02 -33.93 13.64
C ASN A 898 17.76 -34.79 13.40
N ALA A 899 17.57 -35.85 14.19
CA ALA A 899 16.50 -36.82 13.91
C ALA A 899 15.11 -36.36 14.39
N GLY A 900 15.04 -35.47 15.38
CA GLY A 900 13.80 -34.89 15.89
C GLY A 900 13.39 -33.66 15.07
N PHE A 901 14.02 -32.52 15.33
CA PHE A 901 13.58 -31.23 14.77
C PHE A 901 13.66 -31.18 13.24
N ASN A 902 14.82 -31.47 12.64
CA ASN A 902 15.00 -31.38 11.18
C ASN A 902 14.15 -32.35 10.34
N ASN A 903 13.61 -33.42 10.93
CA ASN A 903 12.85 -34.44 10.20
C ASN A 903 11.35 -34.48 10.58
N ALA A 904 11.04 -34.48 11.87
CA ALA A 904 9.67 -34.69 12.36
C ALA A 904 8.86 -33.39 12.47
N GLU A 905 9.53 -32.27 12.76
CA GLU A 905 8.87 -31.01 13.15
C GLU A 905 9.19 -29.80 12.26
N ALA A 906 10.26 -29.88 11.45
CA ALA A 906 10.53 -28.95 10.37
C ALA A 906 9.31 -28.77 9.45
N LYS A 907 9.13 -27.56 8.92
CA LYS A 907 7.96 -27.12 8.14
C LYS A 907 6.63 -27.04 8.91
N ARG A 908 6.60 -27.37 10.21
CA ARG A 908 5.41 -27.22 11.07
C ARG A 908 5.62 -26.11 12.09
N SER A 909 6.49 -26.35 13.06
CA SER A 909 6.75 -25.38 14.14
C SER A 909 7.90 -24.44 13.79
N ARG A 910 7.83 -23.24 14.35
CA ARG A 910 8.83 -22.17 14.13
C ARG A 910 9.22 -21.51 15.44
N VAL A 911 10.51 -21.19 15.58
CA VAL A 911 11.10 -20.52 16.74
C VAL A 911 11.79 -19.25 16.28
N PHE A 912 11.32 -18.10 16.75
CA PHE A 912 11.88 -16.79 16.45
C PHE A 912 12.76 -16.31 17.61
N MET A 913 13.93 -15.79 17.27
CA MET A 913 14.92 -15.26 18.21
C MET A 913 15.24 -13.83 17.81
N ILE A 914 14.82 -12.86 18.61
CA ILE A 914 14.88 -11.44 18.25
C ILE A 914 15.85 -10.71 19.17
N GLY A 915 16.78 -9.97 18.57
CA GLY A 915 17.86 -9.29 19.30
C GLY A 915 18.41 -8.08 18.56
N GLN A 916 19.43 -7.47 19.16
CA GLN A 916 20.11 -6.30 18.58
C GLN A 916 21.59 -6.63 18.32
N ASP A 917 22.23 -7.26 19.31
CA ASP A 917 23.66 -7.58 19.31
C ASP A 917 24.01 -8.92 18.64
N PRO A 918 25.29 -9.11 18.24
CA PRO A 918 25.77 -10.37 17.69
C PRO A 918 25.58 -11.53 18.66
N VAL A 919 25.23 -12.69 18.12
CA VAL A 919 25.14 -13.94 18.89
C VAL A 919 26.31 -14.86 18.54
N ASN A 920 27.09 -15.25 19.53
CA ASN A 920 28.00 -16.39 19.43
C ASN A 920 27.30 -17.61 20.03
N PRO A 921 27.06 -18.68 19.26
CA PRO A 921 26.49 -19.91 19.81
C PRO A 921 27.45 -20.57 20.80
N VAL A 922 26.90 -20.91 21.96
CA VAL A 922 27.48 -21.84 22.92
C VAL A 922 27.37 -23.23 22.35
N THR A 923 28.50 -23.85 22.00
CA THR A 923 28.54 -25.22 21.47
C THR A 923 28.54 -26.28 22.58
N ASP A 924 28.97 -25.92 23.79
CA ASP A 924 28.96 -26.78 24.97
C ASP A 924 28.79 -25.96 26.25
N LEU A 925 27.70 -26.17 27.00
CA LEU A 925 27.50 -25.54 28.32
C LEU A 925 28.51 -26.04 29.37
N SER A 926 29.15 -27.19 29.15
CA SER A 926 30.21 -27.68 30.02
C SER A 926 31.45 -26.77 29.98
N GLN A 927 31.63 -25.94 28.95
CA GLN A 927 32.75 -24.98 28.84
C GLN A 927 32.69 -23.84 29.87
N PHE A 928 31.51 -23.55 30.42
CA PHE A 928 31.34 -22.59 31.52
C PHE A 928 31.58 -23.23 32.89
N PHE A 929 31.88 -24.52 32.89
CA PHE A 929 32.58 -25.23 33.95
C PHE A 929 33.99 -25.62 33.46
N PRO A 930 34.88 -26.03 34.38
CA PRO A 930 36.15 -26.59 33.97
C PRO A 930 35.92 -28.02 33.45
N ALA A 931 35.87 -28.20 32.12
CA ALA A 931 35.81 -29.51 31.48
C ALA A 931 36.91 -30.45 32.03
N GLY A 932 36.54 -31.39 32.90
CA GLY A 932 37.45 -32.36 33.50
C GLY A 932 38.46 -31.84 34.53
N LYS A 933 38.35 -30.61 35.04
CA LYS A 933 39.06 -30.22 36.28
C LYS A 933 38.05 -30.14 37.43
N PRO A 934 38.28 -30.81 38.55
CA PRO A 934 37.40 -30.66 39.69
C PRO A 934 37.41 -29.21 40.15
N LEU A 935 36.21 -28.67 40.40
CA LEU A 935 36.10 -27.58 41.36
C LEU A 935 36.70 -28.10 42.67
N ASN A 936 37.64 -27.34 43.20
CA ASN A 936 38.28 -27.57 44.47
C ASN A 936 37.94 -26.36 45.36
N ALA A 937 38.07 -26.48 46.68
CA ALA A 937 37.90 -25.34 47.58
C ALA A 937 38.81 -24.14 47.21
N SER A 938 39.94 -24.38 46.54
CA SER A 938 40.87 -23.36 46.03
C SER A 938 40.50 -22.74 44.66
N THR A 939 39.53 -23.29 43.92
CA THR A 939 39.12 -22.78 42.59
C THR A 939 37.71 -22.18 42.57
N LYS A 940 37.01 -22.14 43.71
CA LYS A 940 35.66 -21.54 43.85
C LYS A 940 35.61 -20.08 43.33
N ASN A 941 36.71 -19.33 43.47
CA ASN A 941 36.80 -17.91 43.12
C ASN A 941 37.35 -17.63 41.70
N ILE A 942 37.39 -18.60 40.77
CA ILE A 942 37.83 -18.33 39.39
C ILE A 942 36.65 -17.76 38.57
N PRO A 943 36.76 -16.55 37.98
CA PRO A 943 35.70 -15.98 37.16
C PRO A 943 35.38 -16.84 35.93
N ILE A 944 34.11 -16.97 35.59
CA ILE A 944 33.68 -17.65 34.37
C ILE A 944 33.96 -16.75 33.17
N PRO A 945 34.70 -17.22 32.16
CA PRO A 945 35.07 -16.42 31.00
C PRO A 945 33.94 -16.38 29.96
N PHE A 946 32.75 -15.92 30.36
CA PHE A 946 31.72 -15.51 29.40
C PHE A 946 32.29 -14.40 28.52
N LYS A 947 32.26 -14.61 27.21
CA LYS A 947 32.54 -13.52 26.26
C LYS A 947 31.26 -12.71 26.11
N GLU A 948 31.43 -11.41 25.89
CA GLU A 948 30.35 -10.42 25.75
C GLU A 948 29.26 -10.82 24.74
N ALA A 949 29.62 -11.58 23.69
CA ALA A 949 28.71 -12.05 22.65
C ALA A 949 28.23 -13.50 22.80
N ASP A 950 28.66 -14.26 23.82
CA ASP A 950 28.14 -15.63 24.04
C ASP A 950 26.63 -15.55 24.35
N ASN A 951 25.78 -16.24 23.58
CA ASN A 951 24.32 -16.14 23.77
C ASN A 951 23.67 -17.51 24.04
N PHE A 952 23.24 -17.71 25.29
CA PHE A 952 22.55 -18.91 25.73
C PHE A 952 21.20 -19.09 25.04
N ILE A 953 20.34 -18.06 25.07
CA ILE A 953 18.96 -18.14 24.56
C ILE A 953 18.97 -18.58 23.09
N TYR A 954 19.83 -17.95 22.27
CA TYR A 954 20.08 -18.39 20.90
C TYR A 954 20.55 -19.85 20.81
N SER A 955 21.44 -20.29 21.70
CA SER A 955 21.96 -21.67 21.70
C SER A 955 20.92 -22.73 22.09
N TYR A 956 19.92 -22.37 22.90
CA TYR A 956 18.75 -23.21 23.20
C TYR A 956 17.71 -23.19 22.07
N ALA A 957 17.46 -22.01 21.48
CA ALA A 957 16.37 -21.77 20.54
C ALA A 957 16.75 -21.99 19.05
N SER A 958 18.04 -22.13 18.72
CA SER A 958 18.54 -22.49 17.37
C SER A 958 18.46 -23.99 17.10
N ILE A 959 17.24 -24.51 17.15
CA ILE A 959 16.92 -25.92 16.90
C ILE A 959 16.77 -26.21 15.39
N GLY A 960 17.23 -27.38 14.97
CA GLY A 960 17.19 -27.80 13.56
C GLY A 960 18.11 -26.94 12.68
N LYS A 961 17.60 -26.48 11.53
CA LYS A 961 18.25 -25.49 10.66
C LYS A 961 17.82 -24.08 11.06
N THR A 962 18.75 -23.13 10.99
CA THR A 962 18.54 -21.72 11.32
C THR A 962 18.82 -20.78 10.14
N ASP A 963 17.89 -19.87 9.86
CA ASP A 963 18.07 -18.73 8.95
C ASP A 963 18.01 -17.38 9.70
N VAL A 964 18.15 -16.25 9.00
CA VAL A 964 18.15 -14.92 9.63
C VAL A 964 17.58 -13.80 8.75
N LEU A 965 16.89 -12.86 9.39
CA LEU A 965 16.53 -11.54 8.88
C LEU A 965 17.40 -10.48 9.58
N ILE A 966 18.26 -9.81 8.81
CA ILE A 966 19.16 -8.75 9.29
C ILE A 966 18.59 -7.38 8.88
N GLY A 967 18.24 -6.54 9.85
CA GLY A 967 17.83 -5.15 9.61
C GLY A 967 18.93 -4.14 9.89
N HIS A 968 18.63 -2.86 9.67
CA HIS A 968 19.56 -1.76 9.94
C HIS A 968 20.08 -1.76 11.38
N HIS A 969 21.39 -1.60 11.58
CA HIS A 969 21.98 -1.39 12.91
C HIS A 969 23.05 -0.27 12.89
N PRO A 970 22.87 0.82 13.67
CA PRO A 970 23.76 2.00 13.56
C PRO A 970 25.19 1.75 14.07
N GLY A 971 25.37 0.85 15.04
CA GLY A 971 26.68 0.55 15.65
C GLY A 971 27.34 -0.78 15.26
N ARG A 972 26.83 -1.52 14.25
CA ARG A 972 27.35 -2.86 13.89
C ARG A 972 27.36 -3.05 12.37
N ASN A 973 28.46 -3.55 11.81
CA ASN A 973 28.65 -3.66 10.35
C ASN A 973 28.00 -4.92 9.73
N TYR A 974 26.76 -5.24 10.10
CA TYR A 974 26.06 -6.41 9.57
C TYR A 974 25.94 -6.34 8.05
N LEU A 975 26.29 -7.43 7.36
CA LEU A 975 26.32 -7.51 5.88
C LEU A 975 27.04 -6.33 5.19
N ASN A 976 28.05 -5.75 5.87
CA ASN A 976 28.86 -4.62 5.40
C ASN A 976 28.10 -3.27 5.31
N GLN A 977 26.95 -3.12 5.98
CA GLN A 977 26.06 -1.96 5.87
C GLN A 977 26.68 -0.59 6.22
N LEU A 978 27.73 -0.54 7.05
CA LEU A 978 28.36 0.71 7.48
C LEU A 978 29.53 1.13 6.56
N THR A 979 29.95 0.28 5.63
CA THR A 979 31.00 0.61 4.65
C THR A 979 30.38 1.34 3.45
N PRO A 980 30.74 2.60 3.15
CA PRO A 980 30.18 3.35 2.03
C PRO A 980 30.39 2.63 0.68
N GLY A 981 29.31 2.46 -0.09
CA GLY A 981 29.36 1.80 -1.40
C GLY A 981 29.32 0.26 -1.36
N SER A 982 29.20 -0.35 -0.17
CA SER A 982 28.88 -1.78 -0.06
C SER A 982 27.49 -2.09 -0.59
N TYR A 983 27.24 -3.33 -1.00
CA TYR A 983 25.92 -3.72 -1.52
C TYR A 983 24.76 -3.51 -0.53
N ALA A 984 25.03 -3.56 0.78
CA ALA A 984 24.00 -3.37 1.81
C ALA A 984 23.85 -1.93 2.31
N SER A 985 24.80 -1.02 2.01
CA SER A 985 24.90 0.30 2.68
C SER A 985 23.73 1.25 2.45
N ASP A 986 23.10 1.18 1.28
CA ASP A 986 21.88 1.90 0.91
C ASP A 986 20.63 1.23 1.50
N LYS A 987 20.57 -0.11 1.48
CA LYS A 987 19.41 -0.94 1.84
C LYS A 987 19.21 -1.08 3.35
N LEU A 988 20.26 -1.43 4.09
CA LEU A 988 20.24 -1.54 5.55
C LEU A 988 20.63 -0.20 6.18
N SER A 989 19.94 0.86 5.78
CA SER A 989 20.16 2.23 6.28
C SER A 989 19.07 2.67 7.26
N SER A 990 19.35 3.72 8.02
CA SER A 990 18.41 4.35 8.96
C SER A 990 17.17 4.94 8.28
N THR A 991 17.19 5.08 6.94
CA THR A 991 16.05 5.46 6.12
C THR A 991 15.36 4.25 5.50
N MET A 992 16.05 3.46 4.65
CA MET A 992 15.43 2.36 3.90
C MET A 992 14.85 1.28 4.80
N ARG A 993 15.51 1.01 5.94
CA ARG A 993 15.06 0.06 6.97
C ARG A 993 14.63 -1.31 6.40
N CYS A 994 15.29 -1.73 5.32
CA CYS A 994 15.08 -3.06 4.76
C CYS A 994 15.56 -4.12 5.76
N PHE A 995 15.01 -5.31 5.61
CA PHE A 995 15.58 -6.53 6.16
C PHE A 995 16.19 -7.36 5.03
N ALA A 996 17.37 -7.92 5.27
CA ALA A 996 18.05 -8.85 4.39
C ALA A 996 17.84 -10.27 4.94
N TYR A 997 17.15 -11.12 4.17
CA TYR A 997 17.02 -12.54 4.45
C TYR A 997 18.26 -13.30 3.99
N VAL A 998 18.83 -14.12 4.88
CA VAL A 998 19.95 -15.03 4.58
C VAL A 998 19.59 -16.45 5.05
N PRO A 999 19.48 -17.44 4.15
CA PRO A 999 18.97 -18.79 4.44
C PRO A 999 19.93 -19.71 5.22
N GLY A 1000 21.02 -19.19 5.79
CA GLY A 1000 22.05 -20.01 6.41
C GLY A 1000 22.81 -19.29 7.52
N PHE A 1001 22.25 -19.33 8.74
CA PHE A 1001 22.76 -18.63 9.92
C PHE A 1001 23.25 -19.62 10.98
N SER A 1002 24.41 -20.24 10.72
CA SER A 1002 25.06 -21.20 11.63
C SER A 1002 26.59 -21.23 11.45
N GLY A 1003 27.35 -21.51 12.51
CA GLY A 1003 28.81 -21.63 12.46
C GLY A 1003 29.49 -20.36 11.95
N ASP A 1004 30.53 -20.52 11.13
CA ASP A 1004 31.31 -19.40 10.56
C ASP A 1004 30.47 -18.37 9.81
N ASN A 1005 29.31 -18.76 9.23
CA ASN A 1005 28.43 -17.81 8.55
C ASN A 1005 27.87 -16.75 9.50
N ILE A 1006 27.67 -17.07 10.79
CA ILE A 1006 27.24 -16.08 11.79
C ILE A 1006 28.28 -14.95 11.88
N HIS A 1007 29.56 -15.31 12.04
CA HIS A 1007 30.64 -14.32 12.10
C HIS A 1007 30.78 -13.53 10.79
N LYS A 1008 30.63 -14.16 9.62
CA LYS A 1008 30.64 -13.46 8.32
C LYS A 1008 29.51 -12.45 8.20
N ILE A 1009 28.28 -12.84 8.55
CA ILE A 1009 27.10 -11.97 8.49
C ILE A 1009 27.24 -10.81 9.48
N MET A 1010 27.64 -11.09 10.73
CA MET A 1010 27.74 -10.09 11.81
C MET A 1010 28.94 -9.14 11.67
N ASN A 1011 30.02 -9.54 10.97
CA ASN A 1011 31.19 -8.69 10.75
C ASN A 1011 31.25 -8.02 9.35
N GLY A 1012 30.39 -8.43 8.43
CA GLY A 1012 30.15 -7.73 7.16
C GLY A 1012 30.80 -8.37 5.92
N ASP A 1013 30.40 -9.59 5.59
CA ASP A 1013 30.79 -10.29 4.36
C ASP A 1013 29.99 -9.79 3.13
N GLU A 1014 30.70 -9.19 2.17
CA GLU A 1014 30.16 -8.61 0.94
C GLU A 1014 29.58 -9.67 -0.03
N ALA A 1015 30.10 -10.90 -0.02
CA ALA A 1015 29.61 -11.97 -0.89
C ALA A 1015 28.26 -12.52 -0.39
N ILE A 1016 28.10 -12.63 0.93
CA ILE A 1016 26.79 -12.94 1.54
C ILE A 1016 25.82 -11.78 1.29
N ALA A 1017 26.24 -10.52 1.49
CA ALA A 1017 25.39 -9.36 1.23
C ALA A 1017 24.79 -9.36 -0.19
N ARG A 1018 25.59 -9.68 -1.21
CA ARG A 1018 25.14 -9.75 -2.63
C ARG A 1018 24.19 -10.91 -2.95
N THR A 1019 24.08 -11.90 -2.08
CA THR A 1019 23.18 -13.06 -2.25
C THR A 1019 21.97 -13.04 -1.32
N ALA A 1020 21.89 -12.07 -0.42
CA ALA A 1020 20.76 -11.90 0.49
C ALA A 1020 19.52 -11.35 -0.23
N THR A 1021 18.32 -11.77 0.19
CA THR A 1021 17.06 -11.24 -0.35
C THR A 1021 16.62 -10.05 0.48
N TYR A 1022 16.63 -8.85 -0.10
CA TYR A 1022 16.26 -7.62 0.58
C TYR A 1022 14.77 -7.30 0.41
N LEU A 1023 14.10 -6.99 1.52
CA LEU A 1023 12.69 -6.59 1.55
C LEU A 1023 12.49 -5.37 2.45
N ARG A 1024 11.61 -4.46 2.04
CA ARG A 1024 11.00 -3.46 2.93
C ARG A 1024 9.83 -4.13 3.66
N PRO A 1025 9.86 -4.23 5.01
CA PRO A 1025 8.83 -4.95 5.75
C PRO A 1025 7.46 -4.28 5.60
N GLY A 1026 6.39 -5.07 5.69
CA GLY A 1026 5.03 -4.55 5.74
C GLY A 1026 4.79 -3.86 7.09
N LEU A 1027 4.58 -2.55 7.06
CA LEU A 1027 4.21 -1.78 8.24
C LEU A 1027 2.82 -2.22 8.71
N LEU A 1028 2.81 -2.87 9.88
CA LEU A 1028 1.65 -3.24 10.67
C LEU A 1028 1.90 -2.68 12.07
N PHE A 1029 0.96 -1.90 12.59
CA PHE A 1029 1.03 -1.37 13.95
C PHE A 1029 0.35 -2.32 14.94
N ALA A 1030 0.70 -2.19 16.22
CA ALA A 1030 -0.01 -2.87 17.29
C ALA A 1030 -1.47 -2.35 17.39
N ASP A 1031 -1.63 -1.03 17.31
CA ASP A 1031 -2.90 -0.31 17.29
C ASP A 1031 -2.99 0.57 16.03
N GLY A 1032 -4.19 0.66 15.45
CA GLY A 1032 -4.49 1.42 14.24
C GLY A 1032 -5.08 2.81 14.48
N SER A 1033 -5.25 3.23 15.76
CA SER A 1033 -5.81 4.54 16.10
C SER A 1033 -4.98 5.70 15.58
N GLU A 1034 -5.66 6.73 15.07
CA GLU A 1034 -5.05 7.99 14.63
C GLU A 1034 -4.47 8.79 15.80
N ASP A 1035 -5.14 8.79 16.95
CA ASP A 1035 -4.61 9.38 18.19
C ASP A 1035 -3.57 8.48 18.89
N GLY A 1036 -3.37 7.26 18.41
CA GLY A 1036 -2.49 6.26 19.00
C GLY A 1036 -0.99 6.59 18.86
N TYR A 1037 -0.17 6.01 19.75
CA TYR A 1037 1.29 6.15 19.73
C TYR A 1037 1.89 5.79 18.37
N CYS A 1038 1.42 4.70 17.75
CA CYS A 1038 2.01 4.16 16.54
C CYS A 1038 1.92 5.14 15.36
N TRP A 1039 0.73 5.71 15.12
CA TRP A 1039 0.53 6.72 14.07
C TRP A 1039 1.33 7.99 14.36
N ASN A 1040 1.18 8.57 15.55
CA ASN A 1040 1.85 9.81 15.95
C ASN A 1040 3.38 9.73 15.90
N ASN A 1041 3.97 8.60 16.32
CA ASN A 1041 5.40 8.36 16.19
C ASN A 1041 5.83 8.21 14.71
N SER A 1042 5.02 7.53 13.89
CA SER A 1042 5.30 7.41 12.45
C SER A 1042 5.28 8.76 11.72
N ILE A 1043 4.39 9.69 12.10
CA ILE A 1043 4.37 11.08 11.61
C ILE A 1043 5.71 11.76 11.86
N SER A 1044 6.31 11.59 13.04
CA SER A 1044 7.61 12.17 13.36
C SER A 1044 8.71 11.66 12.43
N TYR A 1045 8.75 10.35 12.17
CA TYR A 1045 9.69 9.75 11.22
C TYR A 1045 9.46 10.25 9.79
N MET A 1046 8.23 10.26 9.31
CA MET A 1046 7.87 10.76 7.98
C MET A 1046 8.25 12.24 7.80
N LYS A 1047 7.93 13.11 8.77
CA LYS A 1047 8.35 14.52 8.78
C LYS A 1047 9.87 14.67 8.77
N SER A 1048 10.59 13.88 9.58
CA SER A 1048 12.06 13.93 9.63
C SER A 1048 12.74 13.51 8.32
N ALA A 1049 12.08 12.64 7.54
CA ALA A 1049 12.53 12.23 6.22
C ALA A 1049 12.00 13.13 5.08
N GLY A 1050 11.12 14.09 5.37
CA GLY A 1050 10.52 15.01 4.40
C GLY A 1050 9.34 14.44 3.60
N VAL A 1051 8.76 13.31 4.01
CA VAL A 1051 7.59 12.69 3.37
C VAL A 1051 6.34 13.53 3.59
N ASP A 1052 5.48 13.66 2.57
CA ASP A 1052 4.15 14.26 2.70
C ASP A 1052 3.23 13.33 3.52
N VAL A 1053 3.18 13.60 4.83
CA VAL A 1053 2.32 12.89 5.80
C VAL A 1053 0.85 12.94 5.40
N GLU A 1054 0.40 14.01 4.76
CA GLU A 1054 -1.01 14.23 4.45
C GLU A 1054 -1.42 13.47 3.19
N ALA A 1055 -0.51 13.33 2.23
CA ALA A 1055 -0.65 12.35 1.14
C ALA A 1055 -0.69 10.91 1.66
N VAL A 1056 0.22 10.55 2.58
CA VAL A 1056 0.23 9.21 3.19
C VAL A 1056 -1.03 8.95 4.00
N ARG A 1057 -1.49 9.89 4.84
CA ARG A 1057 -2.74 9.79 5.62
C ARG A 1057 -3.92 9.49 4.69
N ARG A 1058 -4.12 10.31 3.67
CA ARG A 1058 -5.19 10.13 2.67
C ARG A 1058 -5.05 8.81 1.89
N ASP A 1059 -3.85 8.23 1.81
CA ASP A 1059 -3.58 6.99 1.06
C ASP A 1059 -3.94 5.75 1.89
N VAL A 1060 -3.95 5.87 3.23
CA VAL A 1060 -4.41 4.83 4.16
C VAL A 1060 -5.71 5.18 4.88
N SER A 1061 -6.45 6.17 4.36
CA SER A 1061 -7.82 6.45 4.82
C SER A 1061 -8.83 5.59 4.09
N THR A 1062 -9.92 5.28 4.77
CA THR A 1062 -11.16 4.74 4.20
C THR A 1062 -11.97 5.84 3.49
N ASP A 1063 -13.02 5.45 2.77
CA ASP A 1063 -13.93 6.36 2.07
C ASP A 1063 -14.61 7.41 2.98
N THR A 1064 -14.64 7.20 4.31
CA THR A 1064 -15.16 8.18 5.29
C THR A 1064 -14.12 9.20 5.74
N GLY A 1065 -12.85 9.05 5.35
CA GLY A 1065 -11.73 9.92 5.74
C GLY A 1065 -11.01 9.52 7.03
N GLU A 1066 -11.49 8.48 7.73
CA GLU A 1066 -10.83 7.86 8.88
C GLU A 1066 -9.75 6.87 8.42
N LEU A 1067 -8.70 6.65 9.22
CA LEU A 1067 -7.66 5.64 8.92
C LEU A 1067 -8.25 4.23 8.78
N ASP A 1068 -7.74 3.43 7.83
CA ASP A 1068 -8.10 2.01 7.68
C ASP A 1068 -7.73 1.25 8.97
N PRO A 1069 -8.71 0.63 9.68
CA PRO A 1069 -8.42 -0.15 10.88
C PRO A 1069 -7.39 -1.27 10.67
N ALA A 1070 -7.22 -1.74 9.43
CA ALA A 1070 -6.20 -2.72 9.06
C ALA A 1070 -4.75 -2.19 9.00
N LEU A 1071 -4.51 -0.94 9.38
CA LEU A 1071 -3.21 -0.45 9.84
C LEU A 1071 -2.80 -1.08 11.18
N GLY A 1072 -3.77 -1.40 12.03
CA GLY A 1072 -3.58 -2.05 13.33
C GLY A 1072 -3.74 -3.57 13.27
N PHE A 1073 -3.16 -4.26 14.25
CA PHE A 1073 -3.05 -5.73 14.29
C PHE A 1073 -4.41 -6.44 14.24
N GLU A 1074 -5.38 -6.04 15.07
CA GLU A 1074 -6.72 -6.67 15.08
C GLU A 1074 -7.49 -6.40 13.78
N GLY A 1075 -7.46 -5.17 13.24
CA GLY A 1075 -8.10 -4.85 11.98
C GLY A 1075 -7.48 -5.58 10.79
N TYR A 1076 -6.16 -5.82 10.84
CA TYR A 1076 -5.45 -6.61 9.83
C TYR A 1076 -5.87 -8.09 9.85
N LEU A 1077 -6.04 -8.69 11.04
CA LEU A 1077 -6.61 -10.02 11.19
C LEU A 1077 -8.05 -10.09 10.66
N ALA A 1078 -8.89 -9.11 10.99
CA ALA A 1078 -10.27 -9.03 10.51
C ALA A 1078 -10.31 -8.95 8.97
N LYS A 1079 -9.46 -8.11 8.36
CA LYS A 1079 -9.30 -7.99 6.91
C LYS A 1079 -8.78 -9.29 6.26
N ALA A 1080 -7.96 -10.07 6.97
CA ALA A 1080 -7.54 -11.40 6.55
C ALA A 1080 -8.65 -12.48 6.68
N GLY A 1081 -9.76 -12.16 7.34
CA GLY A 1081 -10.88 -13.08 7.59
C GLY A 1081 -10.78 -13.86 8.91
N VAL A 1082 -10.01 -13.35 9.89
CA VAL A 1082 -9.89 -13.91 11.25
C VAL A 1082 -10.50 -12.95 12.26
N THR A 1083 -11.53 -13.38 12.98
CA THR A 1083 -12.14 -12.59 14.07
C THR A 1083 -11.29 -12.62 15.34
N ARG A 1084 -11.52 -11.67 16.26
CA ARG A 1084 -10.84 -11.63 17.57
C ARG A 1084 -11.04 -12.93 18.34
N GLU A 1085 -12.23 -13.52 18.29
CA GLU A 1085 -12.56 -14.78 18.96
C GLU A 1085 -11.79 -15.96 18.37
N GLN A 1086 -11.59 -15.98 17.04
CA GLN A 1086 -10.80 -17.01 16.36
C GLN A 1086 -9.29 -16.86 16.65
N ALA A 1087 -8.81 -15.63 16.76
CA ALA A 1087 -7.44 -15.33 17.19
C ALA A 1087 -7.23 -15.76 18.66
N ALA A 1088 -8.13 -15.37 19.57
CA ALA A 1088 -8.10 -15.75 20.98
C ALA A 1088 -8.16 -17.27 21.19
N ALA A 1089 -9.07 -17.96 20.48
CA ALA A 1089 -9.15 -19.42 20.49
C ALA A 1089 -7.91 -20.11 19.88
N THR A 1090 -7.19 -19.43 18.99
CA THR A 1090 -5.91 -19.94 18.45
C THR A 1090 -4.76 -19.75 19.43
N LEU A 1091 -4.69 -18.61 20.12
CA LEU A 1091 -3.76 -18.38 21.25
C LEU A 1091 -3.99 -19.40 22.38
N GLN A 1092 -5.26 -19.71 22.69
CA GLN A 1092 -5.62 -20.61 23.77
C GLN A 1092 -5.03 -22.03 23.62
N LYS A 1093 -4.96 -22.55 22.39
CA LYS A 1093 -4.43 -23.90 22.09
C LYS A 1093 -3.05 -24.17 22.72
N LEU A 1094 -2.20 -23.15 22.79
CA LEU A 1094 -0.85 -23.28 23.33
C LEU A 1094 -0.81 -23.16 24.85
N SER A 1095 -1.70 -22.35 25.44
CA SER A 1095 -1.91 -22.28 26.89
C SER A 1095 -2.49 -23.60 27.43
N ASP A 1096 -3.45 -24.18 26.73
CA ASP A 1096 -4.01 -25.50 27.06
C ASP A 1096 -2.94 -26.61 26.99
N ALA A 1097 -2.07 -26.55 25.98
CA ALA A 1097 -0.94 -27.46 25.81
C ALA A 1097 0.12 -27.30 26.91
N ALA A 1098 0.40 -26.08 27.36
CA ALA A 1098 1.27 -25.81 28.50
C ALA A 1098 0.65 -26.32 29.82
N ASN A 1099 -0.64 -26.06 30.05
CA ASN A 1099 -1.40 -26.60 31.18
C ASN A 1099 -1.48 -28.13 31.17
N LEU A 1100 -1.58 -28.78 30.00
CA LEU A 1100 -1.45 -30.24 29.87
C LEU A 1100 -0.03 -30.71 30.24
N THR A 1101 0.99 -29.97 29.82
CA THR A 1101 2.41 -30.31 30.07
C THR A 1101 2.74 -30.27 31.55
N VAL A 1102 2.39 -29.20 32.27
CA VAL A 1102 2.69 -29.11 33.71
C VAL A 1102 1.86 -30.10 34.55
N ARG A 1103 0.61 -30.39 34.17
CA ARG A 1103 -0.17 -31.48 34.78
C ARG A 1103 0.46 -32.85 34.56
N LYS A 1104 1.12 -33.09 33.43
CA LYS A 1104 1.90 -34.32 33.18
C LYS A 1104 3.20 -34.40 34.01
N LEU A 1105 3.73 -33.27 34.48
CA LEU A 1105 4.77 -33.23 35.51
C LEU A 1105 4.21 -33.42 36.94
N GLY A 1106 2.89 -33.58 37.10
CA GLY A 1106 2.23 -33.69 38.41
C GLY A 1106 1.92 -32.35 39.09
N TYR A 1107 2.02 -31.22 38.38
CA TYR A 1107 1.65 -29.91 38.93
C TYR A 1107 0.13 -29.71 38.93
N GLU A 1108 -0.44 -29.36 40.08
CA GLU A 1108 -1.89 -29.18 40.24
C GLU A 1108 -2.41 -27.82 39.76
N GLY A 1109 -1.52 -26.82 39.63
CA GLY A 1109 -1.85 -25.47 39.16
C GLY A 1109 -1.70 -25.26 37.64
N THR A 1110 -1.76 -24.00 37.23
CA THR A 1110 -1.55 -23.55 35.85
C THR A 1110 -0.08 -23.49 35.47
N TRP A 1111 0.19 -23.39 34.16
CA TRP A 1111 1.56 -23.19 33.66
C TRP A 1111 2.17 -21.83 34.11
N GLN A 1112 1.35 -20.79 34.30
CA GLN A 1112 1.81 -19.47 34.79
C GLN A 1112 2.32 -19.54 36.23
N GLU A 1113 1.60 -20.27 37.09
CA GLU A 1113 2.04 -20.57 38.44
C GLU A 1113 3.28 -21.47 38.41
N TRP A 1114 3.30 -22.50 37.56
CA TRP A 1114 4.46 -23.40 37.45
C TRP A 1114 5.76 -22.65 37.10
N VAL A 1115 5.77 -21.74 36.11
CA VAL A 1115 6.99 -20.99 35.74
C VAL A 1115 7.47 -20.02 36.83
N SER A 1116 6.60 -19.62 37.77
CA SER A 1116 6.91 -18.75 38.90
C SER A 1116 7.10 -19.49 40.24
N ASP A 1117 6.79 -20.79 40.31
CA ASP A 1117 7.02 -21.65 41.47
C ASP A 1117 8.45 -22.17 41.51
N LEU A 1118 9.28 -21.62 42.39
CA LEU A 1118 10.71 -21.90 42.51
C LEU A 1118 11.03 -23.01 43.50
N ARG A 1119 10.04 -23.75 44.03
CA ARG A 1119 10.29 -24.89 44.92
C ARG A 1119 11.06 -25.99 44.17
N PRO A 1120 12.01 -26.69 44.82
CA PRO A 1120 13.01 -27.48 44.11
C PRO A 1120 12.43 -28.66 43.32
N GLN A 1121 11.34 -29.26 43.78
CA GLN A 1121 10.62 -30.30 43.04
C GLN A 1121 10.13 -29.89 41.64
N TRP A 1122 10.06 -28.59 41.32
CA TRP A 1122 9.57 -28.08 40.03
C TRP A 1122 10.68 -27.56 39.09
N ILE A 1123 11.95 -27.84 39.40
CA ILE A 1123 13.11 -27.54 38.55
C ILE A 1123 13.23 -28.61 37.44
N ALA A 1124 12.23 -28.68 36.54
CA ALA A 1124 12.18 -29.60 35.41
C ALA A 1124 13.00 -29.11 34.21
N SER A 1125 13.71 -30.02 33.56
CA SER A 1125 14.42 -29.81 32.30
C SER A 1125 13.56 -30.18 31.07
N VAL A 1126 14.02 -29.80 29.87
CA VAL A 1126 13.45 -30.27 28.58
C VAL A 1126 13.44 -31.80 28.49
N GLU A 1127 14.41 -32.48 29.10
CA GLU A 1127 14.45 -33.94 29.16
C GLU A 1127 13.31 -34.52 30.00
N ASP A 1128 13.02 -33.92 31.15
CA ASP A 1128 11.95 -34.40 32.04
C ASP A 1128 10.57 -34.22 31.37
N ILE A 1129 10.35 -33.08 30.71
CA ILE A 1129 9.14 -32.82 29.90
C ILE A 1129 9.02 -33.84 28.76
N TYR A 1130 10.10 -34.11 28.03
CA TYR A 1130 10.11 -35.12 26.97
C TYR A 1130 9.75 -36.52 27.52
N ASN A 1131 10.27 -36.88 28.69
CA ASN A 1131 10.09 -38.20 29.28
C ASN A 1131 8.65 -38.46 29.77
N VAL A 1132 7.97 -37.48 30.38
CA VAL A 1132 6.55 -37.65 30.80
C VAL A 1132 5.56 -37.75 29.62
N PHE A 1133 5.98 -37.34 28.41
CA PHE A 1133 5.25 -37.61 27.18
C PHE A 1133 5.57 -38.98 26.54
N GLN A 1134 6.68 -39.62 26.92
CA GLN A 1134 6.96 -41.03 26.61
C GLN A 1134 6.35 -42.01 27.61
N GLY A 1135 5.75 -41.52 28.72
CA GLY A 1135 5.09 -42.33 29.74
C GLY A 1135 5.96 -42.73 30.93
N TYR A 1136 7.14 -42.11 31.09
CA TYR A 1136 7.92 -42.22 32.33
C TYR A 1136 7.28 -41.36 33.43
N GLU A 1137 7.47 -41.77 34.68
CA GLU A 1137 7.11 -40.96 35.85
C GLU A 1137 8.03 -39.73 35.96
N TYR A 1138 7.52 -38.67 36.58
CA TYR A 1138 8.29 -37.45 36.81
C TYR A 1138 9.26 -37.62 37.98
N ASP A 1139 10.53 -37.94 37.69
CA ASP A 1139 11.63 -37.87 38.65
C ASP A 1139 12.78 -36.99 38.12
N PRO A 1140 12.75 -35.66 38.39
CA PRO A 1140 13.71 -34.72 37.84
C PRO A 1140 15.13 -34.97 38.37
N GLN A 1141 15.99 -35.49 37.50
CA GLN A 1141 17.37 -35.83 37.84
C GLN A 1141 18.27 -34.59 38.08
N SER A 1142 17.78 -33.39 37.77
CA SER A 1142 18.40 -32.10 38.09
C SER A 1142 18.52 -31.84 39.59
N VAL A 1143 17.66 -32.46 40.41
CA VAL A 1143 17.52 -32.16 41.85
C VAL A 1143 17.85 -33.33 42.77
N THR A 1144 18.32 -34.47 42.23
CA THR A 1144 18.64 -35.69 42.99
C THR A 1144 19.61 -35.43 44.14
N LEU A 1145 20.66 -34.61 43.90
CA LEU A 1145 21.61 -34.22 44.94
C LEU A 1145 20.94 -33.35 46.03
N PHE A 1146 20.11 -32.39 45.64
CA PHE A 1146 19.40 -31.52 46.58
C PHE A 1146 18.44 -32.35 47.46
N ARG A 1147 17.62 -33.22 46.85
CA ARG A 1147 16.68 -34.11 47.56
C ARG A 1147 17.36 -35.06 48.55
N ARG A 1148 18.62 -35.44 48.28
CA ARG A 1148 19.42 -36.32 49.15
C ARG A 1148 20.10 -35.58 50.30
N VAL A 1149 20.45 -34.30 50.13
CA VAL A 1149 21.14 -33.49 51.16
C VAL A 1149 20.16 -32.74 52.05
N TYR A 1150 19.05 -32.26 51.48
CA TYR A 1150 17.98 -31.52 52.14
C TYR A 1150 16.60 -32.06 51.73
N PRO A 1151 16.23 -33.29 52.15
CA PRO A 1151 14.90 -33.84 51.87
C PRO A 1151 13.76 -32.94 52.36
N GLU A 1152 13.93 -32.26 53.50
CA GLU A 1152 12.96 -31.34 54.09
C GLU A 1152 12.62 -30.13 53.19
N ALA A 1153 13.52 -29.73 52.28
CA ALA A 1153 13.26 -28.68 51.30
C ALA A 1153 12.23 -29.08 50.22
N PHE A 1154 11.86 -30.37 50.17
CA PHE A 1154 10.82 -30.93 49.31
C PHE A 1154 9.52 -31.23 50.07
N GLU A 1155 9.54 -31.13 51.41
CA GLU A 1155 8.40 -31.39 52.31
C GLU A 1155 7.67 -30.09 52.73
N SER A 1156 8.22 -28.91 52.43
CA SER A 1156 7.67 -27.62 52.88
C SER A 1156 6.29 -27.29 52.28
N GLU A 1157 5.27 -27.15 53.13
CA GLU A 1157 3.95 -26.60 52.80
C GLU A 1157 4.00 -25.09 52.43
N ASP A 1158 2.91 -24.57 51.87
CA ASP A 1158 2.82 -23.21 51.32
C ASP A 1158 3.01 -22.08 52.35
N THR A 1159 4.23 -21.54 52.43
CA THR A 1159 4.56 -20.36 53.24
C THR A 1159 4.17 -19.04 52.57
N ASN A 1160 2.92 -18.88 52.13
CA ASN A 1160 2.42 -17.59 51.59
C ASN A 1160 1.82 -16.67 52.69
N SER A 1161 2.29 -16.82 53.94
CA SER A 1161 1.83 -16.09 55.13
C SER A 1161 2.69 -14.86 55.48
N GLY A 1162 3.55 -14.39 54.55
CA GLY A 1162 4.53 -13.33 54.79
C GLY A 1162 4.09 -11.90 54.46
N PHE A 1163 3.02 -11.73 53.66
CA PHE A 1163 2.46 -10.43 53.29
C PHE A 1163 0.96 -10.37 53.62
N ALA A 1164 0.67 -10.28 54.92
CA ALA A 1164 -0.65 -9.90 55.37
C ALA A 1164 -0.92 -8.44 54.96
N LEU A 1165 -1.94 -8.23 54.12
CA LEU A 1165 -2.57 -6.92 53.97
C LEU A 1165 -3.02 -6.43 55.36
N ALA A 1166 -2.63 -5.22 55.72
CA ALA A 1166 -3.22 -4.55 56.87
C ALA A 1166 -4.70 -4.26 56.56
N GLY A 1167 -5.61 -4.76 57.41
CA GLY A 1167 -7.02 -4.36 57.42
C GLY A 1167 -8.00 -5.30 56.72
N SER A 1168 -8.35 -6.42 57.36
CA SER A 1168 -9.69 -7.03 57.19
C SER A 1168 -10.18 -7.73 58.47
N SER A 1169 -10.14 -7.02 59.60
CA SER A 1169 -10.99 -7.34 60.76
C SER A 1169 -12.21 -6.42 60.73
N GLY A 1170 -13.41 -6.99 60.66
CA GLY A 1170 -14.63 -6.22 60.79
C GLY A 1170 -14.85 -5.84 62.25
N GLU A 1171 -14.82 -4.55 62.55
CA GLU A 1171 -15.38 -3.96 63.77
C GLU A 1171 -16.43 -2.91 63.37
N GLU A 1172 -17.39 -2.69 64.27
CA GLU A 1172 -18.56 -1.85 64.00
C GLU A 1172 -18.20 -0.37 63.85
N TRP A 1173 -19.05 0.37 63.14
CA TRP A 1173 -18.85 1.81 62.93
C TRP A 1173 -19.18 2.57 64.21
N ASP A 1174 -18.16 3.06 64.91
CA ASP A 1174 -18.33 4.12 65.91
C ASP A 1174 -18.07 5.48 65.24
N MET A 1175 -19.02 6.40 65.36
CA MET A 1175 -19.17 7.58 64.50
C MET A 1175 -18.80 8.89 65.22
N ASP A 1176 -17.82 8.84 66.13
CA ASP A 1176 -17.37 9.97 66.93
C ASP A 1176 -15.82 10.07 66.95
N ASP A 1177 -15.23 10.66 65.91
CA ASP A 1177 -14.03 11.52 66.01
C ASP A 1177 -13.69 12.20 64.65
N LEU A 1178 -14.59 13.07 64.20
CA LEU A 1178 -14.36 13.97 63.06
C LEU A 1178 -14.09 15.41 63.56
N ALA A 1179 -12.95 15.61 64.25
CA ALA A 1179 -12.50 16.95 64.65
C ALA A 1179 -10.99 17.02 65.00
N ALA A 1180 -10.15 17.46 64.05
CA ALA A 1180 -9.02 18.39 64.29
C ALA A 1180 -8.20 18.66 63.02
N ASP A 1181 -8.05 19.95 62.70
CA ASP A 1181 -7.21 20.53 61.64
C ASP A 1181 -5.70 20.24 61.78
N GLY A 1182 -4.90 20.56 60.74
CA GLY A 1182 -3.58 21.19 60.98
C GLY A 1182 -2.37 20.75 60.15
N GLU A 1183 -2.20 21.40 59.00
CA GLU A 1183 -0.95 21.80 58.31
C GLU A 1183 0.48 21.36 58.75
N GLN A 1184 1.27 21.01 57.72
CA GLN A 1184 2.64 21.48 57.39
C GLN A 1184 3.97 20.83 57.90
N THR A 1185 4.86 20.65 56.90
CA THR A 1185 6.35 20.83 56.84
C THR A 1185 7.38 19.72 57.19
N PRO A 1186 8.59 19.72 56.56
CA PRO A 1186 9.49 18.55 56.50
C PRO A 1186 10.97 18.76 56.96
N ALA A 1187 11.77 17.67 56.86
CA ALA A 1187 13.26 17.58 56.91
C ALA A 1187 13.96 17.77 58.28
N PRO A 1188 15.12 17.10 58.52
CA PRO A 1188 16.43 17.64 58.09
C PRO A 1188 17.44 16.58 57.58
N ALA A 1189 18.70 16.98 57.32
CA ALA A 1189 19.68 16.26 56.49
C ALA A 1189 21.14 16.20 57.04
N VAL A 1190 21.87 15.12 56.67
CA VAL A 1190 23.31 15.03 56.23
C VAL A 1190 24.46 15.56 57.12
N PRO A 1191 25.59 14.80 57.23
CA PRO A 1191 26.92 15.24 56.70
C PRO A 1191 27.75 14.05 56.09
N ALA A 1192 28.86 14.18 55.33
CA ALA A 1192 29.77 15.29 54.98
C ALA A 1192 30.49 15.12 53.60
N THR A 1193 31.13 16.20 53.13
CA THR A 1193 31.95 16.44 51.90
C THR A 1193 33.47 16.11 52.10
N PRO A 1194 34.49 16.52 51.27
CA PRO A 1194 34.55 17.38 50.06
C PRO A 1194 35.47 16.93 48.87
N ALA A 1195 35.47 17.73 47.78
CA ALA A 1195 36.57 17.88 46.82
C ALA A 1195 36.69 19.38 46.36
N LYS A 1196 37.82 19.76 45.77
CA LYS A 1196 38.38 21.14 45.72
C LYS A 1196 38.23 21.94 44.40
N ASP A 1197 38.18 23.28 44.55
CA ASP A 1197 38.94 24.39 43.89
C ASP A 1197 39.18 24.37 42.34
N GLU A 1198 39.25 25.47 41.54
CA GLU A 1198 39.34 26.93 41.81
C GLU A 1198 39.09 27.81 40.53
N HIS A 1199 38.83 29.13 40.72
CA HIS A 1199 38.92 30.28 39.75
C HIS A 1199 37.96 30.36 38.52
N ALA A 1200 37.60 31.52 37.91
CA ALA A 1200 37.49 32.96 38.24
C ALA A 1200 36.96 33.75 36.99
N ALA A 1201 36.43 35.00 36.99
CA ALA A 1201 35.63 35.80 37.95
C ALA A 1201 35.14 37.16 37.32
N ALA A 1202 34.00 37.70 37.82
CA ALA A 1202 33.68 39.14 38.02
C ALA A 1202 33.19 40.06 36.84
N PRO A 1203 32.55 41.25 37.10
CA PRO A 1203 32.01 41.82 38.37
C PRO A 1203 30.54 42.38 38.32
N ILE A 1204 30.02 42.77 39.51
CA ILE A 1204 28.73 43.46 39.81
C ILE A 1204 29.01 44.64 40.77
N PRO A 1205 28.14 45.67 40.90
CA PRO A 1205 28.13 46.58 42.06
C PRO A 1205 26.87 46.46 42.97
N GLU A 1206 27.12 46.47 44.29
CA GLU A 1206 26.17 46.61 45.43
C GLU A 1206 26.34 48.04 46.07
N PRO A 1207 25.82 48.47 47.26
CA PRO A 1207 25.36 47.78 48.51
C PRO A 1207 24.04 48.44 49.09
N PRO A 1208 23.72 48.54 50.43
CA PRO A 1208 24.20 47.92 51.71
C PRO A 1208 23.10 47.18 52.55
N ALA A 1209 23.36 46.16 53.41
CA ALA A 1209 24.18 46.04 54.65
C ALA A 1209 23.62 46.84 55.87
N ASP A 1210 23.56 46.37 57.13
CA ASP A 1210 24.06 45.18 57.88
C ASP A 1210 22.89 44.43 58.63
N GLY A 1211 22.99 43.45 59.57
CA GLY A 1211 24.07 42.88 60.41
C GLY A 1211 23.64 41.59 61.21
N PRO A 1212 24.31 41.19 62.33
CA PRO A 1212 24.28 39.82 62.92
C PRO A 1212 23.42 39.65 64.21
N GLU A 1213 23.23 38.45 64.80
CA GLU A 1213 23.96 37.15 64.72
C GLU A 1213 22.99 35.95 64.72
#